data_AF-A0A3N7DSG3-F1
#
_entry.id   AF-A0A3N7DSG3-F1
#
_cell.length_a   1.000
_cell.length_b   1.000
_cell.length_c   1.000
_cell.angle_alpha   90.00
_cell.angle_beta   90.00
_cell.angle_gamma   90.00
#
_symmetry.space_group_name_H-M   'P 1'
#
loop_
_entity.id
_entity.type
_entity.pdbx_description
1 polymer ?
#
loop_
_entity_poly.entity_id
_entity_poly.type
_entity_poly.pdbx_seq_one_letter_code
_entity_poly.pdbx_strand_id
1 'polypeptide(L)'
;MLAEAVWLAHGLRKKGFTYYLSTFDRAQLRYTVADPQARLPFFNPLHSATQPIDNGLQVDLDEGALIPSDFVRQVYGAGQLSVLKTSSLWGVAGRVGRDWQPYAGMRRPSLSPAFVQADDAARHAHERIGSRRERGYLGLILKRDDQRFVATEPLPFNGERFAFNRHFPTGRSGLPFVVASGHVVHGVYSSRRLDDYHGHWEGDEAQVGAQMFMDTDLQRILTMPGLPVAYLSGSADSLLAYQPYLPDMTHRLLERAQTGESGSRLSHDLNDGTLLPSDMVTEMTLSGVLCVVVGNRIWGPPGLVESSWTPADAPDLGMVPSQPQLGPVHASARTAVEAACTHWRSRYGLDRCGLGLVLKHQARDEFVATQTVSGSNLDRLYHTSRFGATLLTEPFQVYAVYYSARGLSGALMGQEAWLARHFIGAPDFYAALYDQQGIRRGSGLAPLPLYLSTLDGALLEYRTQQDPHPLFKDESGQVDEQVLVKKLALTLTPHSLVQQVAQSGQLSVLVTSDYWDVSGPVDAVWAPFAQLDRRLLGPVFMTQDDAARHALFTLGSRRERVYGGLILRRSDGLFTATEPLPVGVEDFAPSWIRLDELVNQARFLGASTAVARYHSAVACEPPFGLTDVQRAVYLDMFPSDFLGAVLRPSTVPSKHTLGCEYRFCADGAMLCFTVRGGALAHSLANQVASASRNHPKDNRLEQALRDCQLTPVEYVNRVARAGVLRVVQGSGLWGRPRQIEDWAPNTPLDASAPVSLDTGTSAVFVQLPDLLHYLHRQAAQRQHLTYGVILKARKAEHYLASFPLVAAGAALTLNQVFVEGLAPHGYDVLGLYLCPPTQPDILASDPIYPHFVSPRDLARVVNLKWPNGQGFLSVYLGCTDGAWLRFERRDTRAFVPEASTAWSRLQAGTLKPQAYVQQVAAAWPTTVIVTSSLWHTPGAVSPRWRMPSPGTVISPTSALTFGPLFSHPDDAARHARHRARRFERHTFLGLVLVDEGGTLYAAAEPLKDEGIESPVPQRLFLYEATLLGPSPRKPAYPEGFKLLAAHLFYKAMGNSREWAPADQQLGEHFVARDELGFYRNLLKVGGVKGAFFYLSTRQGALLKYVPRFYPQEEDLFTGQLFFGPDEYTPTAWLARVATDGVLDVLDPDDYWTRKGVLKVSWKLSVDEQSPPIQVQPTHPGKDEF
;
A
#
# COMPACT_ATOMS: atom_id res chain seq x y z
N MET A 1 -48.41 -32.64 11.08
CA MET A 1 -48.15 -31.94 12.37
C MET A 1 -48.89 -30.61 12.53
N LEU A 2 -48.55 -29.50 11.85
CA LEU A 2 -49.27 -28.22 12.07
C LEU A 2 -50.77 -28.35 11.71
N ALA A 3 -51.09 -28.97 10.57
CA ALA A 3 -52.48 -29.24 10.16
C ALA A 3 -53.23 -30.13 11.16
N GLU A 4 -52.60 -31.20 11.69
CA GLU A 4 -53.18 -32.08 12.71
C GLU A 4 -53.38 -31.37 14.06
N ALA A 5 -52.43 -30.51 14.44
CA ALA A 5 -52.50 -29.71 15.64
C ALA A 5 -53.67 -28.69 15.55
N VAL A 6 -53.84 -28.07 14.38
CA VAL A 6 -54.97 -27.18 14.05
C VAL A 6 -56.30 -27.96 14.03
N TRP A 7 -56.32 -29.19 13.50
CA TRP A 7 -57.47 -30.11 13.54
C TRP A 7 -57.88 -30.45 14.99
N LEU A 8 -56.94 -30.83 15.85
CA LEU A 8 -57.19 -31.11 17.27
C LEU A 8 -57.78 -29.91 18.03
N ALA A 9 -57.24 -28.70 17.80
CA ALA A 9 -57.77 -27.49 18.44
C ALA A 9 -59.13 -27.05 17.87
N HIS A 10 -59.46 -27.45 16.63
CA HIS A 10 -60.80 -27.26 16.07
C HIS A 10 -61.82 -28.14 16.81
N GLY A 11 -61.50 -29.41 17.05
CA GLY A 11 -62.35 -30.34 17.82
C GLY A 11 -62.61 -29.89 19.26
N LEU A 12 -61.64 -29.21 19.90
CA LEU A 12 -61.72 -28.77 21.29
C LEU A 12 -62.40 -27.39 21.51
N ARG A 13 -62.76 -26.65 20.45
CA ARG A 13 -63.42 -25.31 20.49
C ARG A 13 -62.80 -24.25 21.43
N LYS A 14 -61.49 -24.31 21.74
CA LYS A 14 -60.82 -23.33 22.63
C LYS A 14 -60.16 -22.18 21.85
N LYS A 15 -60.49 -20.93 22.22
CA LYS A 15 -59.78 -19.72 21.78
C LYS A 15 -58.41 -19.64 22.46
N GLY A 16 -57.36 -19.25 21.72
CA GLY A 16 -56.00 -19.06 22.26
C GLY A 16 -55.19 -20.35 22.50
N PHE A 17 -55.54 -21.46 21.84
CA PHE A 17 -54.79 -22.71 21.97
C PHE A 17 -53.33 -22.53 21.52
N THR A 18 -52.39 -23.01 22.33
CA THR A 18 -50.95 -22.82 22.14
C THR A 18 -50.24 -24.15 22.01
N TYR A 19 -49.39 -24.27 20.99
CA TYR A 19 -48.57 -25.44 20.70
C TYR A 19 -47.12 -25.17 21.03
N TYR A 20 -46.46 -26.20 21.54
CA TYR A 20 -45.02 -26.21 21.72
C TYR A 20 -44.45 -27.25 20.76
N LEU A 21 -43.56 -26.83 19.88
CA LEU A 21 -42.93 -27.69 18.88
C LEU A 21 -41.43 -27.70 19.12
N SER A 22 -40.87 -28.90 19.25
CA SER A 22 -39.41 -29.08 19.16
C SER A 22 -39.05 -29.35 17.71
N THR A 23 -38.17 -28.53 17.15
CA THR A 23 -37.67 -28.69 15.78
C THR A 23 -36.51 -29.68 15.74
N PHE A 24 -36.17 -30.17 14.54
CA PHE A 24 -35.07 -31.10 14.34
C PHE A 24 -33.71 -30.54 14.80
N ASP A 25 -33.48 -29.24 14.59
CA ASP A 25 -32.28 -28.53 15.06
C ASP A 25 -32.36 -28.13 16.55
N ARG A 26 -33.26 -28.79 17.32
CA ARG A 26 -33.45 -28.66 18.77
C ARG A 26 -33.92 -27.28 19.25
N ALA A 27 -34.44 -26.44 18.35
CA ALA A 27 -35.18 -25.24 18.73
C ALA A 27 -36.50 -25.63 19.40
N GLN A 28 -36.99 -24.77 20.28
CA GLN A 28 -38.34 -24.91 20.85
C GLN A 28 -39.16 -23.71 20.44
N LEU A 29 -40.26 -23.96 19.73
CA LEU A 29 -41.16 -22.94 19.21
C LEU A 29 -42.48 -22.99 19.97
N ARG A 30 -43.04 -21.82 20.24
CA ARG A 30 -44.39 -21.63 20.76
C ARG A 30 -45.25 -21.00 19.69
N TYR A 31 -46.33 -21.66 19.29
CA TYR A 31 -47.29 -21.13 18.34
C TYR A 31 -48.67 -20.99 18.98
N THR A 32 -49.21 -19.77 19.07
CA THR A 32 -50.55 -19.49 19.59
C THR A 32 -51.46 -19.02 18.46
N VAL A 33 -52.59 -19.70 18.26
CA VAL A 33 -53.51 -19.34 17.17
C VAL A 33 -54.41 -18.18 17.60
N ALA A 34 -54.39 -17.08 16.83
CA ALA A 34 -55.09 -15.85 17.17
C ALA A 34 -56.58 -15.85 16.77
N ASP A 35 -56.92 -16.36 15.57
CA ASP A 35 -58.28 -16.36 15.00
C ASP A 35 -58.68 -17.77 14.50
N PRO A 36 -59.87 -18.30 14.81
CA PRO A 36 -60.42 -19.50 14.20
C PRO A 36 -60.47 -19.50 12.66
N GLN A 37 -60.67 -18.35 11.99
CA GLN A 37 -60.72 -18.26 10.53
C GLN A 37 -59.35 -18.22 9.86
N ALA A 38 -58.30 -17.76 10.56
CA ALA A 38 -56.93 -17.75 10.06
C ALA A 38 -56.30 -19.16 9.88
N ARG A 39 -57.05 -20.22 10.24
CA ARG A 39 -56.65 -21.63 10.17
C ARG A 39 -56.90 -22.27 8.79
N LEU A 40 -57.81 -21.70 8.00
CA LEU A 40 -58.31 -22.29 6.74
C LEU A 40 -57.22 -22.55 5.67
N PRO A 41 -56.13 -21.76 5.56
CA PRO A 41 -55.06 -22.07 4.60
C PRO A 41 -54.24 -23.32 4.96
N PHE A 42 -54.10 -23.65 6.25
CA PHE A 42 -53.21 -24.73 6.73
C PHE A 42 -53.95 -26.03 7.08
N PHE A 43 -55.27 -26.05 6.88
CA PHE A 43 -56.12 -27.12 7.36
C PHE A 43 -57.36 -27.29 6.48
N ASN A 44 -57.56 -28.49 5.94
CA ASN A 44 -58.76 -28.90 5.22
C ASN A 44 -59.72 -29.70 6.13
N PRO A 45 -60.90 -29.16 6.51
CA PRO A 45 -61.89 -29.88 7.32
C PRO A 45 -62.57 -31.04 6.58
N LEU A 46 -62.49 -31.09 5.25
CA LEU A 46 -63.10 -32.13 4.39
C LEU A 46 -62.07 -33.10 3.80
N HIS A 47 -60.91 -33.25 4.45
CA HIS A 47 -59.82 -34.09 3.97
C HIS A 47 -60.26 -35.52 3.65
N SER A 48 -59.70 -36.08 2.58
CA SER A 48 -59.95 -37.44 2.10
C SER A 48 -58.66 -38.03 1.55
N ALA A 49 -58.67 -39.28 1.08
CA ALA A 49 -57.48 -39.90 0.46
C ALA A 49 -56.92 -39.10 -0.75
N THR A 50 -57.74 -38.26 -1.39
CA THR A 50 -57.36 -37.43 -2.55
C THR A 50 -57.20 -35.93 -2.23
N GLN A 51 -57.54 -35.50 -1.01
CA GLN A 51 -57.38 -34.11 -0.57
C GLN A 51 -56.68 -34.08 0.79
N PRO A 52 -55.40 -33.70 0.84
CA PRO A 52 -54.62 -33.79 2.06
C PRO A 52 -55.09 -32.79 3.13
N ILE A 53 -54.87 -33.15 4.39
CA ILE A 53 -55.33 -32.40 5.58
C ILE A 53 -54.72 -30.99 5.67
N ASP A 54 -53.63 -30.71 4.97
CA ASP A 54 -52.87 -29.47 5.00
C ASP A 54 -53.11 -28.56 3.77
N ASN A 55 -54.16 -28.83 2.97
CA ASN A 55 -54.45 -28.15 1.70
C ASN A 55 -53.34 -28.25 0.65
N GLY A 56 -52.49 -29.28 0.69
CA GLY A 56 -51.43 -29.46 -0.32
C GLY A 56 -50.19 -28.61 -0.08
N LEU A 57 -50.10 -27.90 1.05
CA LEU A 57 -48.92 -27.10 1.41
C LEU A 57 -47.63 -27.93 1.47
N GLN A 58 -47.70 -29.19 1.92
CA GLN A 58 -46.54 -30.08 1.89
C GLN A 58 -46.11 -30.41 0.45
N VAL A 59 -47.07 -30.61 -0.46
CA VAL A 59 -46.78 -30.86 -1.88
C VAL A 59 -46.16 -29.61 -2.50
N ASP A 60 -46.71 -28.42 -2.24
CA ASP A 60 -46.14 -27.16 -2.75
C ASP A 60 -44.72 -26.89 -2.20
N LEU A 61 -44.43 -27.29 -0.96
CA LEU A 61 -43.08 -27.21 -0.38
C LEU A 61 -42.12 -28.22 -1.01
N ASP A 62 -42.59 -29.44 -1.28
CA ASP A 62 -41.79 -30.52 -1.88
C ASP A 62 -41.51 -30.28 -3.37
N GLU A 63 -42.47 -29.68 -4.10
CA GLU A 63 -42.32 -29.27 -5.51
C GLU A 63 -41.63 -27.90 -5.66
N GLY A 64 -41.38 -27.19 -4.56
CA GLY A 64 -40.73 -25.88 -4.55
C GLY A 64 -41.61 -24.71 -5.01
N ALA A 65 -42.92 -24.94 -5.21
CA ALA A 65 -43.90 -23.90 -5.51
C ALA A 65 -44.13 -22.93 -4.32
N LEU A 66 -43.89 -23.39 -3.09
CA LEU A 66 -43.90 -22.58 -1.87
C LEU A 66 -42.51 -22.59 -1.21
N ILE A 67 -41.89 -21.42 -1.05
CA ILE A 67 -40.58 -21.32 -0.38
C ILE A 67 -40.77 -21.46 1.14
N PRO A 68 -39.92 -22.21 1.87
CA PRO A 68 -40.07 -22.42 3.32
C PRO A 68 -40.14 -21.14 4.16
N SER A 69 -39.46 -20.06 3.76
CA SER A 69 -39.55 -18.75 4.42
C SER A 69 -40.92 -18.10 4.24
N ASP A 70 -41.55 -18.26 3.08
CA ASP A 70 -42.90 -17.78 2.81
C ASP A 70 -43.94 -18.61 3.56
N PHE A 71 -43.74 -19.91 3.68
CA PHE A 71 -44.53 -20.75 4.57
C PHE A 71 -44.46 -20.26 6.03
N VAL A 72 -43.26 -19.98 6.57
CA VAL A 72 -43.11 -19.42 7.93
C VAL A 72 -43.81 -18.05 8.04
N ARG A 73 -43.79 -17.23 6.98
CA ARG A 73 -44.53 -15.96 6.93
C ARG A 73 -46.03 -16.15 7.00
N GLN A 74 -46.57 -17.10 6.26
CA GLN A 74 -47.98 -17.45 6.33
C GLN A 74 -48.32 -17.96 7.75
N VAL A 75 -47.47 -18.79 8.37
CA VAL A 75 -47.70 -19.36 9.71
C VAL A 75 -47.73 -18.28 10.80
N TYR A 76 -46.77 -17.34 10.86
CA TYR A 76 -46.89 -16.26 11.85
C TYR A 76 -47.97 -15.23 11.46
N GLY A 77 -48.33 -15.10 10.18
CA GLY A 77 -49.45 -14.27 9.74
C GLY A 77 -50.80 -14.76 10.28
N ALA A 78 -50.94 -16.08 10.48
CA ALA A 78 -52.13 -16.72 11.01
C ALA A 78 -52.21 -16.81 12.55
N GLY A 79 -51.15 -16.41 13.27
CA GLY A 79 -51.08 -16.55 14.73
C GLY A 79 -49.92 -15.80 15.38
N GLN A 80 -49.47 -16.27 16.54
CA GLN A 80 -48.27 -15.76 17.22
C GLN A 80 -47.25 -16.89 17.34
N LEU A 81 -46.21 -16.84 16.51
CA LEU A 81 -45.06 -17.74 16.60
C LEU A 81 -43.94 -17.07 17.43
N SER A 82 -43.34 -17.80 18.36
CA SER A 82 -42.23 -17.34 19.19
C SER A 82 -41.19 -18.43 19.38
N VAL A 83 -39.91 -18.05 19.35
CA VAL A 83 -38.77 -18.94 19.64
C VAL A 83 -38.49 -18.89 21.15
N LEU A 84 -38.63 -20.02 21.83
CA LEU A 84 -38.33 -20.17 23.26
C LEU A 84 -36.90 -20.61 23.50
N LYS A 85 -36.42 -21.56 22.69
CA LYS A 85 -35.03 -22.02 22.68
C LYS A 85 -34.51 -21.86 21.27
N THR A 86 -33.42 -21.11 21.12
CA THR A 86 -32.80 -20.83 19.83
C THR A 86 -32.07 -22.05 19.28
N SER A 87 -31.84 -22.02 17.97
CA SER A 87 -31.07 -23.01 17.22
C SER A 87 -30.36 -22.32 16.05
N SER A 88 -29.65 -23.09 15.22
CA SER A 88 -29.01 -22.55 14.01
C SER A 88 -30.01 -21.87 13.08
N LEU A 89 -31.17 -22.50 12.78
CA LEU A 89 -32.23 -21.90 11.95
C LEU A 89 -32.98 -20.78 12.68
N TRP A 90 -33.29 -21.00 13.96
CA TRP A 90 -34.06 -20.07 14.82
C TRP A 90 -33.12 -19.28 15.73
N GLY A 91 -32.28 -18.43 15.13
CA GLY A 91 -31.17 -17.77 15.83
C GLY A 91 -31.53 -16.65 16.81
N VAL A 92 -32.79 -16.19 16.83
CA VAL A 92 -33.24 -15.07 17.67
C VAL A 92 -34.39 -15.54 18.56
N ALA A 93 -34.22 -15.43 19.88
CA ALA A 93 -35.27 -15.72 20.85
C ALA A 93 -36.36 -14.64 20.83
N GLY A 94 -37.61 -15.02 21.10
CA GLY A 94 -38.73 -14.09 21.14
C GLY A 94 -39.69 -14.22 19.95
N ARG A 95 -40.51 -13.19 19.72
CA ARG A 95 -41.61 -13.24 18.75
C ARG A 95 -41.07 -13.24 17.31
N VAL A 96 -41.53 -14.17 16.50
CA VAL A 96 -41.26 -14.24 15.06
C VAL A 96 -42.19 -13.26 14.35
N GLY A 97 -41.62 -12.31 13.61
CA GLY A 97 -42.34 -11.28 12.88
C GLY A 97 -41.89 -11.17 11.42
N ARG A 98 -42.28 -10.08 10.74
CA ARG A 98 -41.94 -9.84 9.32
C ARG A 98 -40.43 -9.82 9.03
N ASP A 99 -39.64 -9.41 10.02
CA ASP A 99 -38.19 -9.32 9.91
C ASP A 99 -37.46 -10.62 10.27
N TRP A 100 -38.20 -11.71 10.51
CA TRP A 100 -37.58 -13.00 10.77
C TRP A 100 -36.78 -13.46 9.56
N GLN A 101 -35.51 -13.79 9.80
CA GLN A 101 -34.62 -14.36 8.81
C GLN A 101 -34.15 -15.73 9.29
N PRO A 102 -34.18 -16.76 8.41
CA PRO A 102 -33.58 -18.04 8.73
C PRO A 102 -32.07 -17.83 8.95
N TYR A 103 -31.51 -18.47 9.97
CA TYR A 103 -30.08 -18.40 10.27
C TYR A 103 -29.55 -17.01 10.62
N ALA A 104 -30.39 -16.13 11.18
CA ALA A 104 -30.00 -14.75 11.54
C ALA A 104 -28.75 -14.64 12.44
N GLY A 105 -28.44 -15.68 13.22
CA GLY A 105 -27.24 -15.74 14.06
C GLY A 105 -25.96 -16.21 13.33
N MET A 106 -26.07 -16.73 12.11
CA MET A 106 -24.92 -17.15 11.30
C MET A 106 -24.51 -16.06 10.31
N ARG A 107 -23.21 -15.73 10.30
CA ARG A 107 -22.65 -14.86 9.26
C ARG A 107 -22.74 -15.55 7.91
N ARG A 108 -23.31 -14.87 6.92
CA ARG A 108 -23.19 -15.29 5.52
C ARG A 108 -21.74 -15.07 5.09
N PRO A 109 -21.06 -16.09 4.56
CA PRO A 109 -19.70 -15.92 4.06
C PRO A 109 -19.71 -15.02 2.83
N SER A 110 -18.69 -14.17 2.71
CA SER A 110 -18.42 -13.44 1.47
C SER A 110 -18.13 -14.42 0.34
N LEU A 111 -18.50 -14.06 -0.88
CA LEU A 111 -18.26 -14.86 -2.07
C LEU A 111 -17.15 -14.25 -2.91
N SER A 112 -16.40 -15.09 -3.61
CA SER A 112 -15.41 -14.71 -4.60
C SER A 112 -16.08 -14.06 -5.82
N PRO A 113 -15.29 -13.49 -6.75
CA PRO A 113 -15.73 -13.24 -8.11
C PRO A 113 -16.28 -14.51 -8.80
N ALA A 114 -16.97 -14.33 -9.92
CA ALA A 114 -17.52 -15.42 -10.71
C ALA A 114 -16.48 -16.03 -11.65
N PHE A 115 -16.47 -17.35 -11.76
CA PHE A 115 -15.57 -18.14 -12.60
C PHE A 115 -16.35 -19.00 -13.59
N VAL A 116 -15.69 -19.36 -14.69
CA VAL A 116 -16.25 -20.25 -15.72
C VAL A 116 -16.16 -21.71 -15.28
N GLN A 117 -15.09 -22.09 -14.56
CA GLN A 117 -14.85 -23.44 -14.07
C GLN A 117 -14.88 -23.50 -12.54
N ALA A 118 -15.31 -24.65 -12.00
CA ALA A 118 -15.31 -24.91 -10.56
C ALA A 118 -13.88 -24.96 -9.99
N ASP A 119 -12.96 -25.56 -10.75
CA ASP A 119 -11.55 -25.68 -10.38
C ASP A 119 -10.86 -24.32 -10.23
N ASP A 120 -11.24 -23.32 -11.04
CA ASP A 120 -10.72 -21.95 -10.89
C ASP A 120 -11.27 -21.25 -9.64
N ALA A 121 -12.54 -21.48 -9.29
CA ALA A 121 -13.10 -21.01 -8.02
C ALA A 121 -12.39 -21.68 -6.81
N ALA A 122 -12.09 -22.98 -6.91
CA ALA A 122 -11.31 -23.69 -5.90
C ALA A 122 -9.86 -23.21 -5.83
N ARG A 123 -9.22 -22.94 -6.98
CA ARG A 123 -7.88 -22.34 -7.09
C ARG A 123 -7.84 -20.97 -6.43
N HIS A 124 -8.86 -20.14 -6.67
CA HIS A 124 -9.01 -18.86 -5.99
C HIS A 124 -9.06 -19.04 -4.46
N ALA A 125 -9.92 -19.93 -3.96
CA ALA A 125 -9.98 -20.22 -2.52
C ALA A 125 -8.63 -20.72 -1.97
N HIS A 126 -7.96 -21.61 -2.69
CA HIS A 126 -6.64 -22.13 -2.33
C HIS A 126 -5.57 -21.03 -2.26
N GLU A 127 -5.53 -20.14 -3.25
CA GLU A 127 -4.64 -18.96 -3.27
C GLU A 127 -4.93 -18.02 -2.10
N ARG A 128 -6.20 -17.84 -1.77
CA ARG A 128 -6.59 -17.08 -0.57
C ARG A 128 -6.03 -17.76 0.66
N ILE A 129 -6.06 -19.09 0.79
CA ILE A 129 -5.46 -19.72 1.97
C ILE A 129 -3.93 -19.58 1.96
N GLY A 130 -3.27 -19.92 0.85
CA GLY A 130 -1.82 -19.75 0.66
C GLY A 130 -0.98 -20.46 1.73
N SER A 131 0.05 -19.79 2.23
CA SER A 131 0.96 -20.29 3.28
C SER A 131 0.32 -20.36 4.68
N ARG A 132 -0.89 -19.83 4.86
CA ARG A 132 -1.61 -19.79 6.14
C ARG A 132 -2.14 -21.18 6.49
N ARG A 133 -1.40 -21.89 7.33
CA ARG A 133 -1.59 -23.31 7.67
C ARG A 133 -1.52 -23.57 9.17
N GLU A 134 -1.49 -22.52 9.99
CA GLU A 134 -1.58 -22.58 11.46
C GLU A 134 -2.94 -23.10 11.95
N ARG A 135 -3.97 -22.95 11.11
CA ARG A 135 -5.33 -23.46 11.30
C ARG A 135 -5.79 -24.11 10.00
N GLY A 136 -6.78 -24.99 10.12
CA GLY A 136 -7.47 -25.51 8.96
C GLY A 136 -8.44 -24.45 8.44
N TYR A 137 -8.61 -24.40 7.11
CA TYR A 137 -9.59 -23.56 6.44
C TYR A 137 -10.54 -24.43 5.63
N LEU A 138 -11.82 -24.06 5.60
CA LEU A 138 -12.82 -24.77 4.81
C LEU A 138 -13.81 -23.80 4.13
N GLY A 139 -14.56 -24.33 3.17
CA GLY A 139 -15.66 -23.61 2.54
C GLY A 139 -16.29 -24.39 1.39
N LEU A 140 -17.11 -23.70 0.60
CA LEU A 140 -17.95 -24.28 -0.44
C LEU A 140 -17.62 -23.69 -1.81
N ILE A 141 -17.72 -24.52 -2.84
CA ILE A 141 -17.78 -24.11 -4.24
C ILE A 141 -19.24 -24.16 -4.66
N LEU A 142 -19.78 -23.03 -5.08
CA LEU A 142 -21.18 -22.85 -5.43
C LEU A 142 -21.32 -22.64 -6.92
N LYS A 143 -22.36 -23.25 -7.50
CA LYS A 143 -22.79 -23.00 -8.87
C LYS A 143 -24.02 -22.10 -8.84
N ARG A 144 -23.96 -21.01 -9.59
CA ARG A 144 -25.02 -20.02 -9.74
C ARG A 144 -26.03 -20.47 -10.81
N ASP A 145 -27.21 -19.86 -10.81
CA ASP A 145 -28.24 -20.10 -11.82
C ASP A 145 -27.74 -19.86 -13.26
N ASP A 146 -26.86 -18.87 -13.45
CA ASP A 146 -26.20 -18.55 -14.72
C ASP A 146 -25.07 -19.53 -15.11
N GLN A 147 -24.94 -20.65 -14.39
CA GLN A 147 -23.93 -21.69 -14.57
C GLN A 147 -22.48 -21.22 -14.28
N ARG A 148 -22.28 -20.07 -13.63
CA ARG A 148 -20.96 -19.63 -13.15
C ARG A 148 -20.66 -20.21 -11.77
N PHE A 149 -19.38 -20.31 -11.43
CA PHE A 149 -18.92 -20.81 -10.15
C PHE A 149 -18.39 -19.69 -9.26
N VAL A 150 -18.65 -19.76 -7.97
CA VAL A 150 -18.10 -18.87 -6.94
C VAL A 150 -17.65 -19.70 -5.75
N ALA A 151 -16.56 -19.32 -5.11
CA ALA A 151 -16.14 -19.89 -3.83
C ALA A 151 -16.63 -19.01 -2.69
N THR A 152 -16.95 -19.61 -1.55
CA THR A 152 -16.99 -18.84 -0.30
C THR A 152 -15.57 -18.41 0.07
N GLU A 153 -15.39 -17.28 0.74
CA GLU A 153 -14.07 -16.95 1.32
C GLU A 153 -13.67 -18.00 2.37
N PRO A 154 -12.39 -18.41 2.46
CA PRO A 154 -11.94 -19.42 3.41
C PRO A 154 -12.28 -19.10 4.87
N LEU A 155 -12.96 -20.02 5.54
CA LEU A 155 -13.31 -19.89 6.96
C LEU A 155 -12.38 -20.74 7.82
N PRO A 156 -11.73 -20.16 8.84
CA PRO A 156 -10.90 -20.93 9.75
C PRO A 156 -11.75 -21.87 10.61
N PHE A 157 -11.29 -23.09 10.85
CA PHE A 157 -11.93 -24.06 11.73
C PHE A 157 -10.94 -24.68 12.71
N ASN A 158 -11.46 -25.06 13.88
CA ASN A 158 -10.74 -25.85 14.89
C ASN A 158 -11.49 -27.17 15.06
N GLY A 159 -10.98 -28.25 14.48
CA GLY A 159 -11.60 -29.57 14.48
C GLY A 159 -11.08 -30.45 13.35
N GLU A 160 -11.89 -31.44 12.95
CA GLU A 160 -11.61 -32.34 11.83
C GLU A 160 -11.98 -31.70 10.48
N ARG A 161 -11.17 -31.93 9.46
CA ARG A 161 -11.36 -31.45 8.07
C ARG A 161 -12.71 -31.91 7.49
N PHE A 162 -13.30 -31.09 6.62
CA PHE A 162 -14.64 -31.33 6.05
C PHE A 162 -15.81 -31.37 7.05
N ALA A 163 -15.66 -30.84 8.28
CA ALA A 163 -16.77 -30.64 9.22
C ALA A 163 -17.48 -29.30 8.98
N PHE A 164 -18.55 -29.30 8.18
CA PHE A 164 -19.25 -28.06 7.82
C PHE A 164 -20.37 -27.64 8.78
N ASN A 165 -20.89 -28.55 9.61
CA ASN A 165 -22.05 -28.33 10.49
C ASN A 165 -21.89 -27.18 11.51
N ARG A 166 -20.66 -26.74 11.80
CA ARG A 166 -20.37 -25.60 12.69
C ARG A 166 -20.35 -24.25 11.96
N HIS A 167 -20.12 -24.26 10.65
CA HIS A 167 -19.89 -23.06 9.84
C HIS A 167 -21.00 -22.80 8.82
N PHE A 168 -21.68 -23.85 8.38
CA PHE A 168 -22.75 -23.80 7.40
C PHE A 168 -23.99 -24.55 7.92
N PRO A 169 -25.21 -24.08 7.60
CA PRO A 169 -26.40 -24.89 7.77
C PRO A 169 -26.27 -26.20 6.98
N THR A 170 -26.52 -27.33 7.64
CA THR A 170 -26.52 -28.66 7.00
C THR A 170 -27.93 -29.24 6.94
N GLY A 171 -28.27 -29.84 5.81
CA GLY A 171 -29.55 -30.50 5.59
C GLY A 171 -29.64 -31.84 6.32
N ARG A 172 -30.76 -32.56 6.15
CA ARG A 172 -30.92 -33.93 6.69
C ARG A 172 -29.88 -34.92 6.13
N SER A 173 -29.35 -34.64 4.95
CA SER A 173 -28.27 -35.38 4.28
C SER A 173 -26.87 -35.06 4.81
N GLY A 174 -26.72 -34.10 5.74
CA GLY A 174 -25.41 -33.62 6.20
C GLY A 174 -24.72 -32.64 5.23
N LEU A 175 -25.23 -32.50 4.00
CA LEU A 175 -24.72 -31.54 3.02
C LEU A 175 -24.98 -30.10 3.47
N PRO A 176 -23.98 -29.20 3.36
CA PRO A 176 -24.19 -27.77 3.50
C PRO A 176 -25.22 -27.28 2.49
N PHE A 177 -26.17 -26.44 2.91
CA PHE A 177 -26.99 -25.67 1.97
C PHE A 177 -26.82 -24.19 2.23
N VAL A 178 -26.73 -23.42 1.15
CA VAL A 178 -26.46 -21.98 1.20
C VAL A 178 -27.78 -21.21 1.17
N VAL A 179 -27.90 -20.23 2.05
CA VAL A 179 -29.13 -19.41 2.24
C VAL A 179 -29.29 -18.34 1.15
N ALA A 180 -28.30 -18.18 0.27
CA ALA A 180 -28.35 -17.25 -0.85
C ALA A 180 -29.17 -17.86 -2.00
N SER A 181 -30.29 -17.23 -2.35
CA SER A 181 -31.11 -17.63 -3.49
C SER A 181 -30.29 -17.72 -4.78
N GLY A 182 -30.56 -18.73 -5.60
CA GLY A 182 -29.94 -18.91 -6.92
C GLY A 182 -28.53 -19.52 -6.92
N HIS A 183 -28.17 -20.25 -5.84
CA HIS A 183 -26.90 -20.96 -5.73
C HIS A 183 -27.14 -22.40 -5.27
N VAL A 184 -26.44 -23.35 -5.88
CA VAL A 184 -26.39 -24.75 -5.47
C VAL A 184 -24.95 -25.14 -5.11
N VAL A 185 -24.78 -26.01 -4.12
CA VAL A 185 -23.44 -26.51 -3.77
C VAL A 185 -22.95 -27.44 -4.86
N HIS A 186 -21.81 -27.11 -5.46
CA HIS A 186 -21.15 -27.93 -6.46
C HIS A 186 -19.97 -28.71 -5.89
N GLY A 187 -19.29 -28.17 -4.88
CA GLY A 187 -18.19 -28.84 -4.22
C GLY A 187 -17.89 -28.26 -2.86
N VAL A 188 -17.02 -28.93 -2.13
CA VAL A 188 -16.52 -28.48 -0.84
C VAL A 188 -15.00 -28.43 -0.86
N TYR A 189 -14.40 -27.53 -0.10
CA TYR A 189 -12.95 -27.50 0.05
C TYR A 189 -12.54 -27.46 1.52
N SER A 190 -11.39 -28.06 1.82
CA SER A 190 -10.73 -27.99 3.11
C SER A 190 -9.21 -27.89 2.92
N SER A 191 -8.50 -27.27 3.86
CA SER A 191 -7.04 -27.25 3.89
C SER A 191 -6.49 -28.13 5.00
N ARG A 192 -5.25 -28.57 4.80
CA ARG A 192 -4.44 -29.14 5.88
C ARG A 192 -3.81 -28.04 6.73
N ARG A 193 -3.46 -28.40 7.96
CA ARG A 193 -2.62 -27.64 8.87
C ARG A 193 -1.17 -28.10 8.75
N LEU A 194 -0.25 -27.24 9.19
CA LEU A 194 1.18 -27.55 9.21
C LEU A 194 1.51 -28.74 10.13
N ASP A 195 0.75 -28.92 11.20
CA ASP A 195 0.95 -29.99 12.19
C ASP A 195 0.09 -31.24 11.93
N ASP A 196 -0.65 -31.31 10.82
CA ASP A 196 -1.51 -32.47 10.49
C ASP A 196 -0.70 -33.70 10.05
N TYR A 197 0.63 -33.62 9.92
CA TYR A 197 1.48 -34.75 9.54
C TYR A 197 2.35 -35.19 10.72
N HIS A 198 2.14 -36.43 11.17
CA HIS A 198 2.87 -37.08 12.27
C HIS A 198 3.57 -38.37 11.82
N GLY A 199 3.81 -38.55 10.52
CA GLY A 199 4.36 -39.78 9.98
C GLY A 199 5.87 -39.93 10.20
N HIS A 200 6.31 -41.18 10.36
CA HIS A 200 7.72 -41.61 10.45
C HIS A 200 8.38 -41.84 9.08
N TRP A 201 7.67 -41.51 7.99
CA TRP A 201 8.20 -41.65 6.63
C TRP A 201 9.26 -40.59 6.31
N GLU A 202 10.19 -40.93 5.43
CA GLU A 202 11.22 -40.03 4.91
C GLU A 202 11.06 -39.84 3.39
N GLY A 203 11.68 -38.80 2.84
CA GLY A 203 11.67 -38.54 1.39
C GLY A 203 10.28 -38.24 0.83
N ASP A 204 10.03 -38.74 -0.38
CA ASP A 204 8.82 -38.42 -1.15
C ASP A 204 7.54 -38.95 -0.50
N GLU A 205 7.56 -40.14 0.11
CA GLU A 205 6.39 -40.70 0.81
C GLU A 205 5.93 -39.81 1.96
N ALA A 206 6.88 -39.18 2.67
CA ALA A 206 6.54 -38.21 3.70
C ALA A 206 5.82 -36.99 3.14
N GLN A 207 6.25 -36.53 1.96
CA GLN A 207 5.65 -35.39 1.26
C GLN A 207 4.27 -35.73 0.69
N VAL A 208 4.08 -36.93 0.14
CA VAL A 208 2.77 -37.44 -0.29
C VAL A 208 1.82 -37.51 0.91
N GLY A 209 2.26 -38.15 1.99
CA GLY A 209 1.50 -38.25 3.23
C GLY A 209 1.14 -36.88 3.81
N ALA A 210 2.03 -35.90 3.74
CA ALA A 210 1.74 -34.55 4.22
C ALA A 210 0.69 -33.79 3.38
N GLN A 211 0.41 -34.21 2.15
CA GLN A 211 -0.41 -33.46 1.18
C GLN A 211 -1.68 -34.20 0.71
N MET A 212 -1.75 -35.52 0.86
CA MET A 212 -2.87 -36.35 0.40
C MET A 212 -4.11 -36.25 1.32
N PHE A 213 -5.25 -36.77 0.84
CA PHE A 213 -6.43 -37.00 1.66
C PHE A 213 -6.16 -38.12 2.67
N MET A 214 -6.67 -37.97 3.90
CA MET A 214 -6.56 -38.98 4.95
C MET A 214 -7.82 -39.83 5.05
N ASP A 215 -7.71 -40.94 5.79
CA ASP A 215 -8.81 -41.83 6.12
C ASP A 215 -10.04 -41.09 6.67
N THR A 216 -9.83 -40.15 7.61
CA THR A 216 -10.88 -39.32 8.19
C THR A 216 -11.52 -38.36 7.19
N ASP A 217 -10.75 -37.87 6.21
CA ASP A 217 -11.27 -37.05 5.11
C ASP A 217 -12.17 -37.91 4.21
N LEU A 218 -11.66 -39.07 3.80
CA LEU A 218 -12.36 -40.02 2.93
C LEU A 218 -13.66 -40.49 3.57
N GLN A 219 -13.64 -40.89 4.85
CA GLN A 219 -14.85 -41.31 5.56
C GLN A 219 -15.96 -40.24 5.45
N ARG A 220 -15.60 -38.97 5.58
CA ARG A 220 -16.56 -37.84 5.53
C ARG A 220 -17.01 -37.53 4.11
N ILE A 221 -16.09 -37.51 3.15
CA ILE A 221 -16.40 -37.26 1.74
C ILE A 221 -17.32 -38.35 1.21
N LEU A 222 -17.02 -39.62 1.50
CA LEU A 222 -17.76 -40.78 0.99
C LEU A 222 -19.12 -40.96 1.67
N THR A 223 -19.33 -40.38 2.86
CA THR A 223 -20.63 -40.39 3.56
C THR A 223 -21.51 -39.19 3.25
N MET A 224 -21.04 -38.19 2.47
CA MET A 224 -21.84 -37.05 2.03
C MET A 224 -22.60 -37.37 0.73
N PRO A 225 -23.93 -37.62 0.80
CA PRO A 225 -24.66 -38.12 -0.35
C PRO A 225 -24.99 -37.00 -1.34
N GLY A 226 -24.52 -37.12 -2.59
CA GLY A 226 -24.77 -36.13 -3.65
C GLY A 226 -23.70 -35.03 -3.77
N LEU A 227 -22.54 -35.19 -3.10
CA LEU A 227 -21.38 -34.32 -3.28
C LEU A 227 -20.71 -34.58 -4.64
N PRO A 228 -20.61 -33.59 -5.55
CA PRO A 228 -19.97 -33.80 -6.85
C PRO A 228 -18.44 -33.87 -6.77
N VAL A 229 -17.80 -33.03 -5.95
CA VAL A 229 -16.33 -32.96 -5.84
C VAL A 229 -15.88 -32.43 -4.48
N ALA A 230 -14.81 -33.00 -3.94
CA ALA A 230 -14.11 -32.51 -2.76
C ALA A 230 -12.71 -32.01 -3.13
N TYR A 231 -12.39 -30.79 -2.74
CA TYR A 231 -11.07 -30.19 -2.96
C TYR A 231 -10.25 -30.20 -1.67
N LEU A 232 -9.01 -30.67 -1.75
CA LEU A 232 -8.05 -30.61 -0.66
C LEU A 232 -6.90 -29.68 -1.00
N SER A 233 -6.80 -28.60 -0.25
CA SER A 233 -5.62 -27.75 -0.24
C SER A 233 -4.56 -28.40 0.66
N GLY A 234 -3.78 -29.32 0.08
CA GLY A 234 -2.82 -30.19 0.77
C GLY A 234 -1.60 -29.46 1.32
N SER A 235 -0.92 -28.68 0.47
CA SER A 235 0.16 -27.75 0.82
C SER A 235 -0.15 -26.37 0.25
N ALA A 236 0.71 -25.37 0.45
CA ALA A 236 0.54 -24.04 -0.15
C ALA A 236 0.73 -24.02 -1.69
N ASP A 237 1.21 -25.10 -2.28
CA ASP A 237 1.38 -25.31 -3.73
C ASP A 237 0.70 -26.56 -4.27
N SER A 238 -0.13 -27.23 -3.48
CA SER A 238 -0.89 -28.41 -3.90
C SER A 238 -2.38 -28.22 -3.63
N LEU A 239 -3.17 -28.39 -4.69
CA LEU A 239 -4.62 -28.47 -4.64
C LEU A 239 -5.05 -29.71 -5.40
N LEU A 240 -5.70 -30.64 -4.70
CA LEU A 240 -6.21 -31.88 -5.25
C LEU A 240 -7.74 -31.83 -5.30
N ALA A 241 -8.34 -32.46 -6.30
CA ALA A 241 -9.78 -32.66 -6.42
C ALA A 241 -10.08 -34.15 -6.45
N TYR A 242 -11.03 -34.60 -5.64
CA TYR A 242 -11.48 -35.99 -5.59
C TYR A 242 -12.98 -36.09 -5.81
N GLN A 243 -13.37 -36.91 -6.78
CA GLN A 243 -14.76 -37.22 -7.12
C GLN A 243 -14.99 -38.74 -7.05
N PRO A 244 -15.82 -39.25 -6.13
CA PRO A 244 -16.19 -40.66 -6.10
C PRO A 244 -17.04 -41.02 -7.34
N TYR A 245 -16.81 -42.18 -7.98
CA TYR A 245 -17.63 -42.59 -9.13
C TYR A 245 -18.09 -44.06 -9.11
N LEU A 246 -17.31 -45.02 -8.58
CA LEU A 246 -17.70 -46.45 -8.56
C LEU A 246 -18.36 -46.84 -7.24
N PRO A 247 -19.65 -47.22 -7.21
CA PRO A 247 -20.33 -47.60 -5.96
C PRO A 247 -19.61 -48.72 -5.20
N ASP A 248 -19.21 -49.80 -5.87
CA ASP A 248 -18.60 -50.97 -5.22
C ASP A 248 -17.20 -50.67 -4.65
N MET A 249 -16.35 -49.97 -5.42
CA MET A 249 -14.99 -49.61 -4.97
C MET A 249 -15.05 -48.53 -3.89
N THR A 250 -15.99 -47.59 -4.02
CA THR A 250 -16.25 -46.55 -3.03
C THR A 250 -16.72 -47.17 -1.71
N HIS A 251 -17.59 -48.19 -1.76
CA HIS A 251 -18.04 -48.90 -0.56
C HIS A 251 -16.87 -49.62 0.14
N ARG A 252 -15.98 -50.26 -0.62
CA ARG A 252 -14.77 -50.89 -0.07
C ARG A 252 -13.81 -49.89 0.56
N LEU A 253 -13.57 -48.75 -0.10
CA LEU A 253 -12.74 -47.69 0.46
C LEU A 253 -13.37 -47.10 1.72
N LEU A 254 -14.70 -46.90 1.73
CA LEU A 254 -15.43 -46.43 2.89
C LEU A 254 -15.33 -47.41 4.06
N GLU A 255 -15.48 -48.72 3.85
CA GLU A 255 -15.30 -49.73 4.90
C GLU A 255 -13.91 -49.70 5.53
N ARG A 256 -12.86 -49.45 4.73
CA ARG A 256 -11.49 -49.32 5.26
C ARG A 256 -11.25 -47.99 5.98
N ALA A 257 -11.92 -46.91 5.54
CA ALA A 257 -11.83 -45.57 6.13
C ALA A 257 -12.71 -45.38 7.38
N GLN A 258 -13.65 -46.28 7.66
CA GLN A 258 -14.51 -46.20 8.84
C GLN A 258 -13.69 -46.24 10.14
N THR A 259 -13.90 -45.24 10.98
CA THR A 259 -13.24 -45.11 12.29
C THR A 259 -13.93 -45.98 13.35
N GLY A 260 -13.19 -46.93 13.93
CA GLY A 260 -13.60 -47.73 15.10
C GLY A 260 -12.94 -47.25 16.41
N GLU A 261 -13.07 -48.01 17.50
CA GLU A 261 -12.48 -47.65 18.81
C GLU A 261 -10.94 -47.52 18.79
N SER A 262 -10.25 -48.16 17.83
CA SER A 262 -8.79 -48.12 17.68
C SER A 262 -8.28 -47.28 16.50
N GLY A 263 -9.18 -46.64 15.73
CA GLY A 263 -8.84 -45.97 14.46
C GLY A 263 -9.45 -46.67 13.24
N SER A 264 -9.13 -46.19 12.03
CA SER A 264 -9.55 -46.85 10.77
C SER A 264 -8.53 -47.92 10.36
N ARG A 265 -8.92 -48.85 9.48
CA ARG A 265 -7.98 -49.84 8.93
C ARG A 265 -6.88 -49.17 8.11
N LEU A 266 -7.24 -48.14 7.33
CA LEU A 266 -6.26 -47.35 6.57
C LEU A 266 -5.23 -46.69 7.49
N SER A 267 -5.66 -46.12 8.62
CA SER A 267 -4.74 -45.52 9.57
C SER A 267 -3.82 -46.56 10.20
N HIS A 268 -4.30 -47.76 10.52
CA HIS A 268 -3.45 -48.84 11.01
C HIS A 268 -2.44 -49.29 9.95
N ASP A 269 -2.88 -49.54 8.73
CA ASP A 269 -2.00 -49.98 7.63
C ASP A 269 -0.89 -48.95 7.33
N LEU A 270 -1.22 -47.65 7.39
CA LEU A 270 -0.25 -46.55 7.22
C LEU A 270 0.74 -46.43 8.39
N ASN A 271 0.29 -46.67 9.62
CA ASN A 271 1.14 -46.57 10.81
C ASN A 271 2.08 -47.78 10.94
N ASP A 272 1.61 -48.98 10.58
CA ASP A 272 2.39 -50.21 10.62
C ASP A 272 3.29 -50.38 9.38
N GLY A 273 3.12 -49.51 8.38
CA GLY A 273 3.90 -49.47 7.15
C GLY A 273 3.57 -50.55 6.13
N THR A 274 2.42 -51.21 6.27
CA THR A 274 1.91 -52.20 5.29
C THR A 274 1.28 -51.53 4.06
N LEU A 275 0.91 -50.26 4.18
CA LEU A 275 0.42 -49.40 3.10
C LEU A 275 1.27 -48.14 3.05
N LEU A 276 1.83 -47.80 1.89
CA LEU A 276 2.54 -46.53 1.70
C LEU A 276 1.54 -45.40 1.40
N PRO A 277 1.90 -44.12 1.69
CA PRO A 277 1.12 -42.98 1.24
C PRO A 277 0.79 -42.99 -0.26
N SER A 278 1.73 -43.37 -1.13
CA SER A 278 1.48 -43.54 -2.58
C SER A 278 0.50 -44.68 -2.92
N ASP A 279 0.48 -45.78 -2.14
CA ASP A 279 -0.52 -46.85 -2.31
C ASP A 279 -1.93 -46.35 -1.98
N MET A 280 -2.07 -45.47 -0.98
CA MET A 280 -3.35 -44.84 -0.66
C MET A 280 -3.86 -43.96 -1.80
N VAL A 281 -2.97 -43.25 -2.50
CA VAL A 281 -3.31 -42.49 -3.71
C VAL A 281 -3.86 -43.44 -4.80
N THR A 282 -3.23 -44.61 -4.95
CA THR A 282 -3.70 -45.63 -5.91
C THR A 282 -5.11 -46.12 -5.55
N GLU A 283 -5.39 -46.44 -4.28
CA GLU A 283 -6.73 -46.81 -3.81
C GLU A 283 -7.79 -45.73 -4.10
N MET A 284 -7.42 -44.44 -4.00
CA MET A 284 -8.30 -43.34 -4.39
C MET A 284 -8.57 -43.32 -5.90
N THR A 285 -7.55 -43.52 -6.73
CA THR A 285 -7.72 -43.55 -8.20
C THR A 285 -8.58 -44.73 -8.68
N LEU A 286 -8.62 -45.83 -7.91
CA LEU A 286 -9.46 -46.99 -8.19
C LEU A 286 -10.92 -46.81 -7.78
N SER A 287 -11.20 -45.94 -6.80
CA SER A 287 -12.55 -45.69 -6.26
C SER A 287 -13.21 -44.42 -6.78
N GLY A 288 -12.40 -43.48 -7.27
CA GLY A 288 -12.79 -42.14 -7.68
C GLY A 288 -11.89 -41.59 -8.79
N VAL A 289 -12.19 -40.35 -9.20
CA VAL A 289 -11.33 -39.53 -10.05
C VAL A 289 -10.55 -38.60 -9.14
N LEU A 290 -9.23 -38.75 -9.10
CA LEU A 290 -8.32 -37.84 -8.41
C LEU A 290 -7.61 -36.97 -9.45
N CYS A 291 -7.69 -35.65 -9.30
CA CYS A 291 -7.06 -34.69 -10.19
C CYS A 291 -6.15 -33.73 -9.41
N VAL A 292 -5.02 -33.40 -10.01
CA VAL A 292 -4.15 -32.31 -9.60
C VAL A 292 -4.70 -31.02 -10.21
N VAL A 293 -5.20 -30.11 -9.39
CA VAL A 293 -5.71 -28.79 -9.82
C VAL A 293 -4.57 -27.77 -9.79
N VAL A 294 -3.78 -27.76 -8.72
CA VAL A 294 -2.53 -26.99 -8.59
C VAL A 294 -1.42 -28.01 -8.35
N GLY A 295 -0.46 -28.05 -9.28
CA GLY A 295 0.64 -29.00 -9.28
C GLY A 295 1.89 -28.49 -8.59
N ASN A 296 2.66 -29.41 -8.01
CA ASN A 296 3.97 -29.17 -7.41
C ASN A 296 4.93 -30.34 -7.73
N ARG A 297 6.14 -30.31 -7.16
CA ARG A 297 7.16 -31.34 -7.44
C ARG A 297 6.73 -32.77 -7.09
N ILE A 298 5.79 -32.94 -6.15
CA ILE A 298 5.32 -34.25 -5.71
C ILE A 298 4.24 -34.76 -6.67
N TRP A 299 3.21 -33.96 -6.89
CA TRP A 299 2.03 -34.36 -7.67
C TRP A 299 2.23 -34.26 -9.18
N GLY A 300 3.21 -33.48 -9.64
CA GLY A 300 3.41 -33.19 -11.05
C GLY A 300 2.50 -32.06 -11.56
N PRO A 301 2.42 -31.86 -12.89
CA PRO A 301 1.60 -30.80 -13.49
C PRO A 301 0.09 -31.05 -13.31
N PRO A 302 -0.76 -30.02 -13.45
CA PRO A 302 -2.21 -30.20 -13.32
C PRO A 302 -2.77 -31.19 -14.35
N GLY A 303 -3.63 -32.11 -13.89
CA GLY A 303 -4.15 -33.20 -14.71
C GLY A 303 -4.73 -34.34 -13.88
N LEU A 304 -5.15 -35.41 -14.57
CA LEU A 304 -5.64 -36.63 -13.94
C LEU A 304 -4.49 -37.39 -13.28
N VAL A 305 -4.70 -37.89 -12.06
CA VAL A 305 -3.78 -38.83 -11.41
C VAL A 305 -4.13 -40.23 -11.90
N GLU A 306 -3.21 -40.86 -12.63
CA GLU A 306 -3.35 -42.23 -13.13
C GLU A 306 -3.03 -43.26 -12.02
N SER A 307 -3.52 -44.49 -12.15
CA SER A 307 -3.26 -45.55 -11.16
C SER A 307 -1.80 -46.01 -11.10
N SER A 308 -0.99 -45.65 -12.10
CA SER A 308 0.46 -45.87 -12.15
C SER A 308 1.26 -44.66 -11.68
N TRP A 309 0.60 -43.65 -11.10
CA TRP A 309 1.26 -42.46 -10.61
C TRP A 309 2.25 -42.79 -9.48
N THR A 310 3.41 -42.15 -9.54
CA THR A 310 4.42 -42.16 -8.48
C THR A 310 4.95 -40.74 -8.31
N PRO A 311 5.42 -40.35 -7.11
CA PRO A 311 6.19 -39.11 -6.95
C PRO A 311 7.36 -39.08 -7.93
N ALA A 312 7.52 -37.97 -8.65
CA ALA A 312 8.57 -37.83 -9.66
C ALA A 312 9.73 -37.00 -9.10
N ASP A 313 10.98 -37.44 -9.32
CA ASP A 313 12.17 -36.70 -8.87
C ASP A 313 12.27 -35.28 -9.47
N ALA A 314 11.71 -35.06 -10.68
CA ALA A 314 11.75 -33.77 -11.37
C ALA A 314 10.61 -33.61 -12.42
N PRO A 315 9.38 -33.27 -12.02
CA PRO A 315 8.29 -33.06 -12.97
C PRO A 315 8.44 -31.76 -13.76
N ASP A 316 7.99 -31.76 -15.02
CA ASP A 316 7.87 -30.55 -15.84
C ASP A 316 6.63 -29.73 -15.42
N LEU A 317 6.81 -28.88 -14.40
CA LEU A 317 5.78 -27.95 -13.94
C LEU A 317 5.49 -26.81 -14.94
N GLY A 318 6.31 -26.66 -15.99
CA GLY A 318 6.08 -25.73 -17.09
C GLY A 318 5.10 -26.26 -18.16
N MET A 319 4.66 -27.50 -18.03
CA MET A 319 3.71 -28.11 -18.96
C MET A 319 2.36 -27.38 -18.93
N VAL A 320 1.85 -27.04 -20.11
CA VAL A 320 0.52 -26.44 -20.25
C VAL A 320 -0.53 -27.51 -19.97
N PRO A 321 -1.42 -27.31 -18.99
CA PRO A 321 -2.45 -28.28 -18.67
C PRO A 321 -3.45 -28.44 -19.82
N SER A 322 -4.05 -29.63 -19.93
CA SER A 322 -5.07 -29.94 -20.93
C SER A 322 -6.28 -29.01 -20.85
N GLN A 323 -6.64 -28.59 -19.64
CA GLN A 323 -7.58 -27.51 -19.38
C GLN A 323 -6.81 -26.25 -18.93
N PRO A 324 -6.93 -25.12 -19.66
CA PRO A 324 -6.28 -23.89 -19.24
C PRO A 324 -6.93 -23.34 -17.97
N GLN A 325 -6.11 -22.80 -17.07
CA GLN A 325 -6.54 -22.06 -15.88
C GLN A 325 -7.10 -20.70 -16.30
N LEU A 326 -8.26 -20.34 -15.79
CA LEU A 326 -8.95 -19.10 -16.14
C LEU A 326 -9.09 -18.18 -14.94
N GLY A 327 -8.93 -16.89 -15.20
CA GLY A 327 -9.29 -15.83 -14.26
C GLY A 327 -10.80 -15.65 -14.13
N PRO A 328 -11.22 -14.70 -13.28
CA PRO A 328 -12.62 -14.38 -13.09
C PRO A 328 -13.25 -13.77 -14.36
N VAL A 329 -14.58 -13.81 -14.41
CA VAL A 329 -15.37 -13.25 -15.52
C VAL A 329 -15.46 -11.74 -15.41
N HIS A 330 -15.15 -11.04 -16.50
CA HIS A 330 -15.21 -9.59 -16.62
C HIS A 330 -16.09 -9.14 -17.78
N ALA A 331 -16.59 -7.90 -17.71
CA ALA A 331 -17.43 -7.30 -18.75
C ALA A 331 -16.66 -6.80 -19.99
N SER A 332 -15.32 -6.69 -19.91
CA SER A 332 -14.49 -6.26 -21.05
C SER A 332 -13.11 -6.94 -21.04
N ALA A 333 -12.53 -7.11 -22.24
CA ALA A 333 -11.19 -7.64 -22.42
C ALA A 333 -10.13 -6.83 -21.65
N ARG A 334 -10.22 -5.49 -21.69
CA ARG A 334 -9.32 -4.60 -20.96
C ARG A 334 -9.30 -4.92 -19.45
N THR A 335 -10.49 -4.99 -18.84
CA THR A 335 -10.60 -5.26 -17.40
C THR A 335 -10.12 -6.67 -17.02
N ALA A 336 -10.32 -7.66 -17.92
CA ALA A 336 -9.80 -9.01 -17.72
C ALA A 336 -8.25 -9.02 -17.75
N VAL A 337 -7.64 -8.30 -18.69
CA VAL A 337 -6.17 -8.19 -18.80
C VAL A 337 -5.59 -7.43 -17.61
N GLU A 338 -6.17 -6.30 -17.22
CA GLU A 338 -5.71 -5.52 -16.05
C GLU A 338 -5.74 -6.36 -14.77
N ALA A 339 -6.83 -7.12 -14.56
CA ALA A 339 -6.96 -8.04 -13.43
C ALA A 339 -5.93 -9.18 -13.49
N ALA A 340 -5.74 -9.80 -14.66
CA ALA A 340 -4.75 -10.87 -14.86
C ALA A 340 -3.32 -10.38 -14.61
N CYS A 341 -2.92 -9.27 -15.22
CA CYS A 341 -1.57 -8.70 -15.05
C CYS A 341 -1.31 -8.30 -13.59
N THR A 342 -2.31 -7.75 -12.89
CA THR A 342 -2.20 -7.43 -11.46
C THR A 342 -2.06 -8.71 -10.63
N HIS A 343 -2.88 -9.73 -10.90
CA HIS A 343 -2.79 -11.03 -10.23
C HIS A 343 -1.39 -11.65 -10.40
N TRP A 344 -0.92 -11.79 -11.65
CA TRP A 344 0.35 -12.45 -11.95
C TRP A 344 1.59 -11.74 -11.39
N ARG A 345 1.57 -10.40 -11.26
CA ARG A 345 2.68 -9.64 -10.62
C ARG A 345 2.87 -9.98 -9.15
N SER A 346 1.80 -10.38 -8.45
CA SER A 346 1.83 -10.73 -7.02
C SER A 346 2.10 -12.21 -6.75
N ARG A 347 2.36 -13.00 -7.81
CA ARG A 347 2.56 -14.45 -7.69
C ARG A 347 4.03 -14.80 -7.50
N TYR A 348 4.24 -15.74 -6.59
CA TYR A 348 5.57 -16.18 -6.20
C TYR A 348 6.30 -16.94 -7.32
N GLY A 349 7.58 -16.63 -7.50
CA GLY A 349 8.54 -17.46 -8.25
C GLY A 349 8.38 -17.50 -9.77
N LEU A 350 7.24 -17.14 -10.32
CA LEU A 350 6.95 -17.24 -11.75
C LEU A 350 7.96 -16.48 -12.67
N ASP A 351 7.87 -16.74 -13.97
CA ASP A 351 8.75 -16.15 -15.02
C ASP A 351 8.72 -14.63 -15.12
N ARG A 352 9.85 -13.96 -15.36
CA ARG A 352 9.91 -12.48 -15.39
C ARG A 352 8.94 -11.81 -16.38
N CYS A 353 8.50 -12.51 -17.41
CA CYS A 353 7.39 -12.14 -18.28
C CYS A 353 6.67 -13.39 -18.79
N GLY A 354 5.49 -13.21 -19.37
CA GLY A 354 4.76 -14.30 -20.05
C GLY A 354 3.63 -13.79 -20.92
N LEU A 355 3.16 -14.67 -21.82
CA LEU A 355 2.03 -14.46 -22.73
C LEU A 355 0.83 -15.27 -22.28
N GLY A 356 -0.36 -14.69 -22.36
CA GLY A 356 -1.63 -15.37 -22.13
C GLY A 356 -2.66 -15.00 -23.17
N LEU A 357 -3.84 -15.59 -23.07
CA LEU A 357 -4.95 -15.38 -23.99
C LEU A 357 -6.14 -14.75 -23.26
N VAL A 358 -6.90 -13.93 -23.98
CA VAL A 358 -8.22 -13.47 -23.56
C VAL A 358 -9.26 -14.24 -24.35
N LEU A 359 -10.19 -14.88 -23.67
CA LEU A 359 -11.32 -15.58 -24.28
C LEU A 359 -12.58 -14.72 -24.15
N LYS A 360 -13.38 -14.63 -25.21
CA LYS A 360 -14.67 -13.94 -25.23
C LYS A 360 -15.80 -14.94 -25.42
N HIS A 361 -16.88 -14.80 -24.66
CA HIS A 361 -18.10 -15.55 -24.89
C HIS A 361 -18.76 -15.14 -26.23
N GLN A 362 -19.23 -16.10 -27.02
CA GLN A 362 -19.72 -15.83 -28.38
C GLN A 362 -20.98 -14.94 -28.40
N ALA A 363 -21.89 -15.11 -27.42
CA ALA A 363 -23.16 -14.39 -27.36
C ALA A 363 -23.28 -13.33 -26.23
N ARG A 364 -22.27 -13.18 -25.36
CA ARG A 364 -22.34 -12.32 -24.16
C ARG A 364 -21.06 -11.51 -24.07
N ASP A 365 -21.14 -10.32 -23.47
CA ASP A 365 -19.95 -9.51 -23.17
C ASP A 365 -19.26 -10.00 -21.90
N GLU A 366 -18.80 -11.25 -21.97
CA GLU A 366 -18.06 -11.92 -20.91
C GLU A 366 -16.67 -12.28 -21.42
N PHE A 367 -15.66 -11.87 -20.65
CA PHE A 367 -14.25 -12.03 -20.97
C PHE A 367 -13.52 -12.69 -19.80
N VAL A 368 -12.65 -13.63 -20.11
CA VAL A 368 -11.76 -14.28 -19.13
C VAL A 368 -10.34 -14.29 -19.68
N ALA A 369 -9.35 -14.15 -18.80
CA ALA A 369 -7.94 -14.27 -19.14
C ALA A 369 -7.40 -15.62 -18.68
N THR A 370 -6.56 -16.26 -19.49
CA THR A 370 -5.89 -17.51 -19.11
C THR A 370 -4.68 -17.26 -18.21
N GLN A 371 -4.03 -18.32 -17.72
CA GLN A 371 -2.66 -18.24 -17.23
C GLN A 371 -1.67 -17.65 -18.25
N THR A 372 -0.52 -17.17 -17.76
CA THR A 372 0.62 -16.80 -18.60
C THR A 372 1.59 -17.97 -18.79
N VAL A 373 2.14 -18.12 -19.99
CA VAL A 373 3.15 -19.10 -20.38
C VAL A 373 4.32 -18.42 -21.11
N SER A 374 5.45 -19.11 -21.29
CA SER A 374 6.52 -18.64 -22.17
C SER A 374 6.07 -18.59 -23.63
N GLY A 375 6.69 -17.75 -24.46
CA GLY A 375 6.37 -17.67 -25.89
C GLY A 375 6.42 -19.02 -26.62
N SER A 376 7.38 -19.88 -26.26
CA SER A 376 7.50 -21.24 -26.80
C SER A 376 6.30 -22.16 -26.50
N ASN A 377 5.56 -21.89 -25.42
CA ASN A 377 4.42 -22.68 -24.98
C ASN A 377 3.07 -22.07 -25.35
N LEU A 378 3.05 -20.89 -25.99
CA LEU A 378 1.80 -20.20 -26.33
C LEU A 378 0.95 -20.99 -27.33
N ASP A 379 1.55 -21.72 -28.28
CA ASP A 379 0.80 -22.57 -29.21
C ASP A 379 0.04 -23.68 -28.50
N ARG A 380 0.66 -24.30 -27.48
CA ARG A 380 0.01 -25.32 -26.66
C ARG A 380 -1.17 -24.72 -25.90
N LEU A 381 -0.98 -23.53 -25.31
CA LEU A 381 -2.05 -22.81 -24.61
C LEU A 381 -3.19 -22.39 -25.55
N TYR A 382 -2.86 -21.99 -26.77
CA TYR A 382 -3.85 -21.66 -27.79
C TYR A 382 -4.68 -22.88 -28.19
N HIS A 383 -4.01 -24.01 -28.39
CA HIS A 383 -4.67 -25.27 -28.70
C HIS A 383 -5.59 -25.73 -27.56
N THR A 384 -5.11 -25.75 -26.31
CA THR A 384 -5.93 -26.16 -25.15
C THR A 384 -7.06 -25.18 -24.85
N SER A 385 -6.89 -23.88 -25.12
CA SER A 385 -7.98 -22.91 -24.99
C SER A 385 -9.08 -23.09 -26.04
N ARG A 386 -8.73 -23.65 -27.20
CA ARG A 386 -9.69 -23.91 -28.28
C ARG A 386 -10.35 -25.29 -28.17
N PHE A 387 -9.65 -26.28 -27.62
CA PHE A 387 -10.05 -27.70 -27.68
C PHE A 387 -10.07 -28.43 -26.33
N GLY A 388 -9.61 -27.81 -25.24
CA GLY A 388 -9.31 -28.50 -23.98
C GLY A 388 -10.52 -28.95 -23.16
N ALA A 389 -11.60 -28.15 -23.12
CA ALA A 389 -12.84 -28.50 -22.42
C ALA A 389 -14.06 -28.19 -23.28
N THR A 390 -15.11 -29.02 -23.21
CA THR A 390 -16.37 -28.82 -23.96
C THR A 390 -17.00 -27.45 -23.66
N LEU A 391 -16.89 -27.00 -22.42
CA LEU A 391 -17.36 -25.68 -21.98
C LEU A 391 -16.51 -24.51 -22.54
N LEU A 392 -15.35 -24.78 -23.12
CA LEU A 392 -14.54 -23.78 -23.83
C LEU A 392 -14.76 -23.86 -25.34
N THR A 393 -15.04 -25.04 -25.88
CA THR A 393 -15.19 -25.26 -27.33
C THR A 393 -16.49 -24.69 -27.90
N GLU A 394 -17.58 -24.68 -27.12
CA GLU A 394 -18.89 -24.23 -27.61
C GLU A 394 -19.23 -22.76 -27.31
N PRO A 395 -18.94 -22.19 -26.11
CA PRO A 395 -19.38 -20.83 -25.79
C PRO A 395 -18.28 -19.77 -25.82
N PHE A 396 -16.99 -20.14 -25.79
CA PHE A 396 -15.88 -19.18 -25.78
C PHE A 396 -15.03 -19.29 -27.05
N GLN A 397 -14.41 -18.18 -27.44
CA GLN A 397 -13.43 -18.12 -28.52
C GLN A 397 -12.25 -17.25 -28.12
N VAL A 398 -11.07 -17.54 -28.65
CA VAL A 398 -9.88 -16.70 -28.42
C VAL A 398 -10.11 -15.33 -29.07
N TYR A 399 -10.01 -14.28 -28.26
CA TYR A 399 -10.27 -12.90 -28.65
C TYR A 399 -9.00 -12.06 -28.74
N ALA A 400 -8.03 -12.25 -27.85
CA ALA A 400 -6.80 -11.47 -27.82
C ALA A 400 -5.62 -12.26 -27.25
N VAL A 401 -4.41 -11.80 -27.52
CA VAL A 401 -3.19 -12.19 -26.79
C VAL A 401 -2.84 -11.07 -25.82
N TYR A 402 -2.35 -11.39 -24.62
CA TYR A 402 -1.83 -10.40 -23.70
C TYR A 402 -0.43 -10.77 -23.20
N TYR A 403 0.41 -9.77 -23.01
CA TYR A 403 1.75 -9.86 -22.45
C TYR A 403 1.78 -9.24 -21.07
N SER A 404 2.43 -9.91 -20.12
CA SER A 404 2.57 -9.43 -18.75
C SER A 404 4.04 -9.41 -18.32
N ALA A 405 4.64 -8.23 -18.27
CA ALA A 405 5.97 -8.03 -17.67
C ALA A 405 5.88 -7.86 -16.14
N ARG A 406 6.81 -8.51 -15.44
CA ARG A 406 6.82 -8.63 -13.98
C ARG A 406 8.22 -8.51 -13.38
N GLY A 407 9.25 -8.71 -14.21
CA GLY A 407 10.64 -8.57 -13.83
C GLY A 407 11.54 -8.28 -15.02
N LEU A 408 12.76 -7.79 -14.75
CA LEU A 408 13.80 -7.63 -15.76
C LEU A 408 14.89 -8.68 -15.56
N SER A 409 15.26 -9.45 -16.59
CA SER A 409 16.39 -10.37 -16.46
C SER A 409 17.70 -9.60 -16.36
N GLY A 410 18.52 -9.91 -15.35
CA GLY A 410 19.82 -9.26 -15.16
C GLY A 410 20.86 -9.58 -16.24
N ALA A 411 20.56 -10.49 -17.17
CA ALA A 411 21.41 -10.75 -18.33
C ALA A 411 21.14 -9.77 -19.49
N LEU A 412 19.97 -9.12 -19.52
CA LEU A 412 19.59 -8.21 -20.59
C LEU A 412 20.38 -6.90 -20.51
N MET A 413 20.83 -6.42 -21.66
CA MET A 413 21.60 -5.17 -21.78
C MET A 413 21.11 -4.34 -22.96
N GLY A 414 21.43 -3.04 -22.94
CA GLY A 414 21.13 -2.13 -24.04
C GLY A 414 19.65 -2.13 -24.42
N GLN A 415 19.37 -2.37 -25.71
CA GLN A 415 18.03 -2.29 -26.27
C GLN A 415 17.09 -3.40 -25.78
N GLU A 416 17.60 -4.59 -25.48
CA GLU A 416 16.78 -5.69 -24.98
C GLU A 416 16.27 -5.40 -23.57
N ALA A 417 17.13 -4.83 -22.72
CA ALA A 417 16.73 -4.37 -21.39
C ALA A 417 15.70 -3.23 -21.47
N TRP A 418 15.82 -2.36 -22.48
CA TRP A 418 14.84 -1.32 -22.74
C TRP A 418 13.48 -1.92 -23.14
N LEU A 419 13.46 -2.90 -24.06
CA LEU A 419 12.23 -3.58 -24.50
C LEU A 419 11.51 -4.27 -23.34
N ALA A 420 12.25 -5.03 -22.54
CA ALA A 420 11.68 -5.73 -21.40
C ALA A 420 11.15 -4.77 -20.31
N ARG A 421 11.59 -3.50 -20.30
CA ARG A 421 11.06 -2.48 -19.38
C ARG A 421 9.84 -1.75 -19.94
N HIS A 422 9.93 -1.25 -21.17
CA HIS A 422 8.98 -0.29 -21.73
C HIS A 422 8.09 -0.86 -22.84
N PHE A 423 8.30 -2.09 -23.29
CA PHE A 423 7.53 -2.70 -24.37
C PHE A 423 7.46 -4.23 -24.21
N ILE A 424 7.61 -4.99 -25.29
CA ILE A 424 7.66 -6.46 -25.33
C ILE A 424 8.99 -6.92 -25.94
N GLY A 425 9.55 -8.01 -25.41
CA GLY A 425 10.77 -8.63 -25.95
C GLY A 425 10.54 -9.20 -27.35
N ALA A 426 11.56 -9.20 -28.21
CA ALA A 426 11.42 -9.62 -29.60
C ALA A 426 10.89 -11.07 -29.78
N PRO A 427 11.38 -12.09 -29.04
CA PRO A 427 10.83 -13.46 -29.07
C PRO A 427 9.35 -13.52 -28.69
N ASP A 428 8.97 -12.87 -27.60
CA ASP A 428 7.57 -12.85 -27.13
C ASP A 428 6.67 -12.07 -28.10
N PHE A 429 7.20 -11.02 -28.74
CA PHE A 429 6.45 -10.26 -29.75
C PHE A 429 6.20 -11.09 -31.00
N TYR A 430 7.18 -11.86 -31.45
CA TYR A 430 6.99 -12.83 -32.52
C TYR A 430 5.92 -13.87 -32.15
N ALA A 431 6.09 -14.55 -31.01
CA ALA A 431 5.17 -15.58 -30.54
C ALA A 431 3.74 -15.05 -30.34
N ALA A 432 3.57 -13.79 -29.95
CA ALA A 432 2.26 -13.16 -29.82
C ALA A 432 1.54 -12.97 -31.17
N LEU A 433 2.28 -12.76 -32.26
CA LEU A 433 1.72 -12.51 -33.59
C LEU A 433 1.64 -13.77 -34.46
N TYR A 434 2.60 -14.68 -34.32
CA TYR A 434 2.78 -15.86 -35.17
C TYR A 434 2.83 -17.15 -34.34
N ASP A 435 2.44 -18.27 -34.94
CA ASP A 435 2.72 -19.61 -34.40
C ASP A 435 4.13 -20.09 -34.78
N GLN A 436 4.51 -21.27 -34.28
CA GLN A 436 5.79 -21.91 -34.58
C GLN A 436 6.00 -22.22 -36.07
N GLN A 437 4.94 -22.26 -36.89
CA GLN A 437 5.04 -22.45 -38.34
C GLN A 437 5.14 -21.12 -39.11
N GLY A 438 5.19 -19.98 -38.41
CA GLY A 438 5.22 -18.66 -39.02
C GLY A 438 3.86 -18.22 -39.58
N ILE A 439 2.79 -18.91 -39.22
CA ILE A 439 1.42 -18.57 -39.63
C ILE A 439 0.85 -17.56 -38.64
N ARG A 440 0.12 -16.58 -39.18
CA ARG A 440 -0.44 -15.49 -38.39
C ARG A 440 -1.55 -15.97 -37.45
N ARG A 441 -1.51 -15.52 -36.19
CA ARG A 441 -2.61 -15.74 -35.23
C ARG A 441 -3.81 -14.85 -35.55
N GLY A 442 -4.97 -15.45 -35.77
CA GLY A 442 -6.19 -14.73 -36.13
C GLY A 442 -7.47 -15.58 -35.99
N SER A 443 -8.61 -14.90 -35.97
CA SER A 443 -9.94 -15.51 -35.95
C SER A 443 -10.58 -15.51 -37.34
N GLY A 444 -9.96 -16.17 -38.32
CA GLY A 444 -10.49 -16.38 -39.69
C GLY A 444 -10.67 -15.13 -40.59
N LEU A 445 -11.06 -13.98 -40.04
CA LEU A 445 -11.37 -12.72 -40.73
C LEU A 445 -10.52 -11.53 -40.26
N ALA A 446 -9.86 -11.63 -39.10
CA ALA A 446 -9.04 -10.55 -38.54
C ALA A 446 -7.90 -11.08 -37.65
N PRO A 447 -6.75 -10.38 -37.59
CA PRO A 447 -5.68 -10.70 -36.65
C PRO A 447 -6.11 -10.42 -35.20
N LEU A 448 -5.54 -11.17 -34.25
CA LEU A 448 -5.85 -10.96 -32.83
C LEU A 448 -5.21 -9.65 -32.31
N PRO A 449 -5.94 -8.82 -31.53
CA PRO A 449 -5.36 -7.71 -30.79
C PRO A 449 -4.37 -8.20 -29.74
N LEU A 450 -3.34 -7.39 -29.50
CA LEU A 450 -2.28 -7.65 -28.52
C LEU A 450 -2.33 -6.60 -27.41
N TYR A 451 -2.52 -7.03 -26.17
CA TYR A 451 -2.40 -6.17 -24.99
C TYR A 451 -1.00 -6.31 -24.38
N LEU A 452 -0.33 -5.20 -24.09
CA LEU A 452 1.03 -5.19 -23.55
C LEU A 452 1.05 -4.50 -22.19
N SER A 453 1.14 -5.28 -21.11
CA SER A 453 1.39 -4.76 -19.77
C SER A 453 2.89 -4.69 -19.52
N THR A 454 3.45 -3.49 -19.67
CA THR A 454 4.89 -3.23 -19.55
C THR A 454 5.34 -3.20 -18.08
N LEU A 455 6.66 -3.27 -17.85
CA LEU A 455 7.23 -3.33 -16.50
C LEU A 455 7.17 -1.98 -15.77
N ASP A 456 7.23 -0.89 -16.52
CA ASP A 456 7.07 0.47 -16.01
C ASP A 456 5.60 0.85 -15.71
N GLY A 457 4.65 -0.07 -15.91
CA GLY A 457 3.28 0.05 -15.44
C GLY A 457 2.26 0.51 -16.49
N ALA A 458 2.68 0.74 -17.74
CA ALA A 458 1.75 1.04 -18.82
C ALA A 458 0.99 -0.21 -19.31
N LEU A 459 -0.17 0.04 -19.91
CA LEU A 459 -0.94 -0.96 -20.66
C LEU A 459 -1.18 -0.42 -22.06
N LEU A 460 -0.66 -1.12 -23.07
CA LEU A 460 -0.79 -0.76 -24.47
C LEU A 460 -1.75 -1.75 -25.17
N GLU A 461 -2.45 -1.28 -26.19
CA GLU A 461 -3.17 -2.11 -27.15
C GLU A 461 -2.54 -1.94 -28.53
N TYR A 462 -2.21 -3.05 -29.18
CA TYR A 462 -1.72 -3.07 -30.54
C TYR A 462 -2.63 -3.90 -31.43
N ARG A 463 -3.11 -3.29 -32.52
CA ARG A 463 -3.89 -3.93 -33.58
C ARG A 463 -3.13 -3.84 -34.88
N THR A 464 -2.53 -4.94 -35.27
CA THR A 464 -1.80 -5.04 -36.52
C THR A 464 -2.71 -4.93 -37.75
N GLN A 465 -2.21 -4.32 -38.83
CA GLN A 465 -2.94 -4.17 -40.09
C GLN A 465 -2.17 -4.72 -41.30
N GLN A 466 -0.88 -4.97 -41.16
CA GLN A 466 -0.01 -5.50 -42.21
C GLN A 466 0.38 -6.96 -41.94
N ASP A 467 0.36 -7.77 -42.99
CA ASP A 467 0.79 -9.17 -42.95
C ASP A 467 1.56 -9.54 -44.23
N PRO A 468 2.78 -10.13 -44.13
CA PRO A 468 3.58 -10.31 -42.91
C PRO A 468 4.03 -8.99 -42.28
N HIS A 469 4.27 -9.00 -40.96
CA HIS A 469 4.66 -7.82 -40.20
C HIS A 469 6.09 -7.38 -40.61
N PRO A 470 6.30 -6.12 -41.03
CA PRO A 470 7.59 -5.68 -41.62
C PRO A 470 8.82 -5.91 -40.73
N LEU A 471 8.65 -5.83 -39.41
CA LEU A 471 9.73 -6.06 -38.45
C LEU A 471 10.28 -7.49 -38.46
N PHE A 472 9.45 -8.49 -38.75
CA PHE A 472 9.84 -9.90 -38.78
C PHE A 472 10.09 -10.45 -40.19
N LYS A 473 9.92 -9.59 -41.20
CA LYS A 473 10.22 -9.91 -42.60
C LYS A 473 11.70 -9.70 -42.89
N ASP A 474 12.36 -10.73 -43.39
CA ASP A 474 13.74 -10.67 -43.89
C ASP A 474 13.80 -10.08 -45.33
N GLU A 475 15.01 -9.95 -45.88
CA GLU A 475 15.21 -9.40 -47.23
C GLU A 475 14.61 -10.26 -48.35
N SER A 476 14.43 -11.57 -48.10
CA SER A 476 13.81 -12.53 -49.03
C SER A 476 12.28 -12.55 -48.95
N GLY A 477 11.73 -11.90 -47.92
CA GLY A 477 10.31 -11.80 -47.64
C GLY A 477 9.74 -12.91 -46.74
N GLN A 478 10.60 -13.76 -46.19
CA GLN A 478 10.24 -14.78 -45.22
C GLN A 478 10.11 -14.18 -43.81
N VAL A 479 9.27 -14.82 -42.99
CA VAL A 479 8.99 -14.42 -41.60
C VAL A 479 9.84 -15.26 -40.66
N ASP A 480 10.66 -14.61 -39.84
CA ASP A 480 11.56 -15.29 -38.88
C ASP A 480 11.69 -14.46 -37.59
N GLU A 481 11.60 -15.15 -36.44
CA GLU A 481 11.75 -14.62 -35.09
C GLU A 481 13.07 -13.85 -34.89
N GLN A 482 14.16 -14.32 -35.50
CA GLN A 482 15.51 -13.77 -35.33
C GLN A 482 15.72 -12.45 -36.07
N VAL A 483 14.84 -12.08 -37.00
CA VAL A 483 14.99 -10.88 -37.82
C VAL A 483 14.97 -9.61 -36.96
N LEU A 484 14.01 -9.52 -36.04
CA LEU A 484 13.90 -8.35 -35.16
C LEU A 484 15.10 -8.26 -34.21
N VAL A 485 15.56 -9.38 -33.66
CA VAL A 485 16.77 -9.46 -32.81
C VAL A 485 18.00 -8.93 -33.56
N LYS A 486 18.21 -9.37 -34.81
CA LYS A 486 19.30 -8.90 -35.66
C LYS A 486 19.18 -7.41 -35.98
N LYS A 487 17.97 -6.90 -36.28
CA LYS A 487 17.72 -5.48 -36.54
C LYS A 487 18.04 -4.61 -35.32
N LEU A 488 17.62 -5.02 -34.12
CA LEU A 488 17.93 -4.33 -32.85
C LEU A 488 19.43 -4.33 -32.54
N ALA A 489 20.13 -5.42 -32.84
CA ALA A 489 21.57 -5.50 -32.61
C ALA A 489 22.40 -4.55 -33.50
N LEU A 490 21.89 -4.17 -34.68
CA LEU A 490 22.68 -3.46 -35.70
C LEU A 490 22.21 -2.02 -35.97
N THR A 491 20.91 -1.81 -36.22
CA THR A 491 20.42 -0.59 -36.89
C THR A 491 19.19 0.04 -36.26
N LEU A 492 18.34 -0.74 -35.59
CA LEU A 492 17.06 -0.27 -35.08
C LEU A 492 17.22 0.29 -33.67
N THR A 493 16.65 1.46 -33.40
CA THR A 493 16.61 2.05 -32.05
C THR A 493 15.23 1.80 -31.42
N PRO A 494 15.11 1.84 -30.09
CA PRO A 494 13.82 1.81 -29.42
C PRO A 494 12.75 2.75 -29.99
N HIS A 495 13.12 4.00 -30.25
CA HIS A 495 12.17 4.99 -30.76
C HIS A 495 11.73 4.67 -32.20
N SER A 496 12.67 4.32 -33.08
CA SER A 496 12.35 3.94 -34.47
C SER A 496 11.57 2.62 -34.55
N LEU A 497 11.79 1.69 -33.62
CA LEU A 497 10.95 0.49 -33.48
C LEU A 497 9.49 0.87 -33.21
N VAL A 498 9.23 1.70 -32.20
CA VAL A 498 7.86 2.11 -31.84
C VAL A 498 7.17 2.80 -33.02
N GLN A 499 7.87 3.68 -33.72
CA GLN A 499 7.35 4.32 -34.93
C GLN A 499 6.99 3.29 -36.03
N GLN A 500 7.83 2.29 -36.28
CA GLN A 500 7.53 1.23 -37.25
C GLN A 500 6.36 0.35 -36.81
N VAL A 501 6.21 0.06 -35.51
CA VAL A 501 5.03 -0.64 -34.97
C VAL A 501 3.76 0.20 -35.18
N ALA A 502 3.79 1.50 -34.86
CA ALA A 502 2.68 2.41 -35.06
C ALA A 502 2.33 2.66 -36.54
N GLN A 503 3.29 2.47 -37.46
CA GLN A 503 3.03 2.55 -38.91
C GLN A 503 2.47 1.25 -39.49
N SER A 504 2.75 0.10 -38.87
CA SER A 504 2.30 -1.23 -39.35
C SER A 504 0.97 -1.69 -38.73
N GLY A 505 0.41 -0.90 -37.82
CA GLY A 505 -0.89 -1.13 -37.20
C GLY A 505 -1.32 0.05 -36.31
N GLN A 506 -2.34 -0.15 -35.48
CA GLN A 506 -2.81 0.84 -34.52
C GLN A 506 -2.27 0.51 -33.13
N LEU A 507 -1.32 1.31 -32.64
CA LEU A 507 -0.81 1.25 -31.26
C LEU A 507 -1.51 2.31 -30.42
N SER A 508 -1.98 1.98 -29.21
CA SER A 508 -2.67 2.91 -28.31
C SER A 508 -2.28 2.69 -26.86
N VAL A 509 -2.11 3.78 -26.11
CA VAL A 509 -1.80 3.80 -24.68
C VAL A 509 -3.10 3.85 -23.87
N LEU A 510 -3.43 2.74 -23.21
CA LEU A 510 -4.64 2.60 -22.38
C LEU A 510 -4.42 3.02 -20.92
N VAL A 511 -3.24 2.71 -20.38
CA VAL A 511 -2.77 3.14 -19.05
C VAL A 511 -1.37 3.70 -19.21
N THR A 512 -1.12 4.88 -18.65
CA THR A 512 0.13 5.63 -18.81
C THR A 512 1.24 5.17 -17.86
N SER A 513 2.49 5.36 -18.26
CA SER A 513 3.70 5.26 -17.43
C SER A 513 4.55 6.53 -17.62
N ASP A 514 5.70 6.65 -16.94
CA ASP A 514 6.65 7.75 -17.19
C ASP A 514 7.10 7.80 -18.65
N TYR A 515 7.27 6.64 -19.31
CA TYR A 515 7.68 6.57 -20.72
C TYR A 515 6.50 6.76 -21.68
N TRP A 516 5.37 6.10 -21.39
CA TRP A 516 4.10 6.20 -22.12
C TRP A 516 3.17 7.18 -21.40
N ASP A 517 3.54 8.46 -21.38
CA ASP A 517 2.90 9.45 -20.51
C ASP A 517 1.67 10.14 -21.10
N VAL A 518 1.38 9.93 -22.39
CA VAL A 518 0.17 10.43 -23.06
C VAL A 518 -0.74 9.26 -23.42
N SER A 519 -1.98 9.28 -22.93
CA SER A 519 -3.00 8.28 -23.29
C SER A 519 -3.59 8.56 -24.68
N GLY A 520 -3.96 7.51 -25.41
CA GLY A 520 -4.54 7.59 -26.75
C GLY A 520 -3.68 6.90 -27.82
N PRO A 521 -3.98 7.12 -29.11
CA PRO A 521 -3.23 6.52 -30.21
C PRO A 521 -1.80 7.06 -30.29
N VAL A 522 -0.85 6.18 -30.62
CA VAL A 522 0.55 6.52 -30.89
C VAL A 522 0.67 6.83 -32.39
N ASP A 523 0.98 8.08 -32.72
CA ASP A 523 1.10 8.56 -34.09
C ASP A 523 2.56 8.84 -34.49
N ALA A 524 2.77 9.43 -35.67
CA ALA A 524 4.11 9.73 -36.19
C ALA A 524 4.84 10.85 -35.41
N VAL A 525 4.12 11.69 -34.65
CA VAL A 525 4.70 12.78 -33.85
C VAL A 525 4.88 12.41 -32.38
N TRP A 526 4.53 11.17 -32.01
CA TRP A 526 4.74 10.66 -30.66
C TRP A 526 6.19 10.77 -30.22
N ALA A 527 6.38 11.24 -28.99
CA ALA A 527 7.67 11.32 -28.32
C ALA A 527 7.54 10.69 -26.92
N PRO A 528 8.56 9.92 -26.47
CA PRO A 528 8.58 9.43 -25.10
C PRO A 528 8.82 10.58 -24.12
N PHE A 529 8.34 10.43 -22.88
CA PHE A 529 8.56 11.41 -21.79
C PHE A 529 8.07 12.83 -22.12
N ALA A 530 7.01 12.96 -22.93
CA ALA A 530 6.45 14.25 -23.35
C ALA A 530 5.94 15.14 -22.19
N GLN A 531 5.52 14.54 -21.07
CA GLN A 531 4.97 15.15 -19.87
C GLN A 531 5.78 14.81 -18.61
N LEU A 532 7.10 14.61 -18.74
CA LEU A 532 7.93 14.16 -17.63
C LEU A 532 8.06 15.21 -16.50
N ASP A 533 7.59 14.81 -15.32
CA ASP A 533 7.65 15.60 -14.09
C ASP A 533 9.02 15.51 -13.41
N ARG A 534 9.44 16.62 -12.79
CA ARG A 534 10.58 16.64 -11.87
C ARG A 534 10.36 15.66 -10.71
N ARG A 535 11.43 14.99 -10.27
CA ARG A 535 11.41 14.11 -9.09
C ARG A 535 11.34 14.95 -7.81
N LEU A 536 10.30 14.71 -7.00
CA LEU A 536 10.13 15.35 -5.70
C LEU A 536 11.19 14.86 -4.72
N LEU A 537 11.66 15.76 -3.86
CA LEU A 537 12.68 15.49 -2.87
C LEU A 537 12.15 15.84 -1.47
N GLY A 538 12.53 15.03 -0.50
CA GLY A 538 12.32 15.34 0.91
C GLY A 538 13.18 16.53 1.39
N PRO A 539 13.08 16.87 2.68
CA PRO A 539 13.97 17.85 3.30
C PRO A 539 15.40 17.29 3.40
N VAL A 540 16.31 18.14 3.86
CA VAL A 540 17.72 17.83 4.01
C VAL A 540 18.01 17.22 5.40
N PHE A 541 18.83 16.18 5.42
CA PHE A 541 19.19 15.37 6.59
C PHE A 541 20.69 15.26 6.79
N MET A 542 21.10 15.03 8.03
CA MET A 542 22.50 14.78 8.39
C MET A 542 23.00 13.41 7.91
N THR A 543 22.16 12.37 7.95
CA THR A 543 22.55 10.99 7.61
C THR A 543 21.67 10.42 6.51
N GLN A 544 22.22 9.44 5.77
CA GLN A 544 21.45 8.64 4.83
C GLN A 544 20.30 7.88 5.51
N ASP A 545 20.51 7.38 6.74
CA ASP A 545 19.51 6.60 7.47
C ASP A 545 18.28 7.47 7.81
N ASP A 546 18.47 8.74 8.14
CA ASP A 546 17.37 9.68 8.41
C ASP A 546 16.58 10.07 7.15
N ALA A 547 17.28 10.24 6.02
CA ALA A 547 16.63 10.42 4.72
C ALA A 547 15.77 9.19 4.36
N ALA A 548 16.25 7.97 4.64
CA ALA A 548 15.50 6.74 4.45
C ALA A 548 14.26 6.66 5.38
N ARG A 549 14.41 7.04 6.67
CA ARG A 549 13.28 7.11 7.63
C ARG A 549 12.19 8.07 7.15
N HIS A 550 12.58 9.21 6.60
CA HIS A 550 11.63 10.16 6.03
C HIS A 550 10.90 9.61 4.81
N ALA A 551 11.60 8.90 3.92
CA ALA A 551 10.97 8.22 2.80
C ALA A 551 9.98 7.14 3.27
N LEU A 552 10.32 6.35 4.30
CA LEU A 552 9.41 5.39 4.92
C LEU A 552 8.17 6.08 5.54
N PHE A 553 8.37 7.19 6.26
CA PHE A 553 7.29 7.98 6.82
C PHE A 553 6.34 8.51 5.73
N THR A 554 6.90 9.01 4.62
CA THR A 554 6.15 9.52 3.47
C THR A 554 5.40 8.39 2.74
N LEU A 555 5.98 7.20 2.66
CA LEU A 555 5.31 6.03 2.08
C LEU A 555 4.07 5.63 2.89
N GLY A 556 4.15 5.70 4.23
CA GLY A 556 3.08 5.31 5.13
C GLY A 556 2.73 3.83 4.96
N SER A 557 1.42 3.53 4.88
CA SER A 557 0.90 2.17 4.73
C SER A 557 0.78 1.69 3.28
N ARG A 558 1.19 2.50 2.28
CA ARG A 558 1.10 2.14 0.86
C ARG A 558 1.98 0.93 0.56
N ARG A 559 1.38 -0.17 0.12
CA ARG A 559 2.01 -1.47 -0.17
C ARG A 559 1.33 -2.23 -1.32
N GLU A 560 0.48 -1.55 -2.08
CA GLU A 560 -0.26 -2.09 -3.23
C GLU A 560 0.62 -2.32 -4.46
N ARG A 561 1.79 -1.67 -4.49
CA ARG A 561 2.85 -1.84 -5.47
C ARG A 561 4.19 -1.81 -4.75
N VAL A 562 5.24 -2.21 -5.46
CA VAL A 562 6.60 -1.94 -5.00
C VAL A 562 6.83 -0.45 -5.16
N TYR A 563 7.27 0.21 -4.10
CA TYR A 563 7.68 1.61 -4.12
C TYR A 563 9.18 1.69 -3.94
N GLY A 564 9.85 2.55 -4.69
CA GLY A 564 11.29 2.69 -4.68
C GLY A 564 11.73 4.14 -4.80
N GLY A 565 12.96 4.41 -4.38
CA GLY A 565 13.60 5.70 -4.57
C GLY A 565 15.09 5.68 -4.23
N LEU A 566 15.70 6.85 -4.31
CA LEU A 566 17.14 7.05 -4.12
C LEU A 566 17.41 7.96 -2.94
N ILE A 567 18.53 7.70 -2.27
CA ILE A 567 19.14 8.61 -1.30
C ILE A 567 20.29 9.32 -2.00
N LEU A 568 20.22 10.63 -2.02
CA LEU A 568 21.16 11.51 -2.69
C LEU A 568 22.04 12.21 -1.65
N ARG A 569 23.36 12.13 -1.84
CA ARG A 569 24.32 12.96 -1.13
C ARG A 569 24.56 14.22 -1.93
N ARG A 570 24.40 15.36 -1.27
CA ARG A 570 24.62 16.70 -1.83
C ARG A 570 26.11 17.09 -1.76
N SER A 571 26.48 18.15 -2.47
CA SER A 571 27.85 18.70 -2.47
C SER A 571 28.30 19.21 -1.09
N ASP A 572 27.37 19.68 -0.26
CA ASP A 572 27.59 20.11 1.13
C ASP A 572 27.78 18.93 2.12
N GLY A 573 27.62 17.70 1.64
CA GLY A 573 27.74 16.47 2.43
C GLY A 573 26.46 16.03 3.15
N LEU A 574 25.38 16.81 3.08
CA LEU A 574 24.06 16.45 3.62
C LEU A 574 23.31 15.51 2.65
N PHE A 575 22.23 14.90 3.13
CA PHE A 575 21.48 13.89 2.40
C PHE A 575 20.03 14.33 2.16
N THR A 576 19.45 13.90 1.05
CA THR A 576 18.02 14.04 0.76
C THR A 576 17.53 12.75 0.10
N ALA A 577 16.27 12.38 0.32
CA ALA A 577 15.66 11.27 -0.39
C ALA A 577 14.77 11.78 -1.53
N THR A 578 14.70 11.06 -2.63
CA THR A 578 13.56 11.22 -3.56
C THR A 578 12.30 10.74 -2.85
N GLU A 579 11.13 11.26 -3.21
CA GLU A 579 9.87 10.68 -2.71
C GLU A 579 9.65 9.25 -3.24
N PRO A 580 8.93 8.38 -2.50
CA PRO A 580 8.66 7.00 -2.93
C PRO A 580 7.82 6.97 -4.20
N LEU A 581 8.33 6.34 -5.25
CA LEU A 581 7.66 6.19 -6.54
C LEU A 581 7.30 4.73 -6.80
N PRO A 582 6.16 4.44 -7.44
CA PRO A 582 5.84 3.07 -7.83
C PRO A 582 6.87 2.57 -8.83
N VAL A 583 7.49 1.43 -8.54
CA VAL A 583 8.44 0.74 -9.41
C VAL A 583 7.92 -0.67 -9.71
N GLY A 584 8.22 -1.20 -10.89
CA GLY A 584 7.75 -2.53 -11.30
C GLY A 584 8.42 -3.71 -10.58
N VAL A 585 9.60 -3.49 -9.97
CA VAL A 585 10.44 -4.52 -9.34
C VAL A 585 11.17 -3.97 -8.12
N GLU A 586 11.51 -4.84 -7.17
CA GLU A 586 12.34 -4.46 -6.01
C GLU A 586 13.80 -4.15 -6.42
N ASP A 587 14.35 -4.88 -7.39
CA ASP A 587 15.72 -4.68 -7.89
C ASP A 587 15.77 -3.76 -9.14
N PHE A 588 15.31 -2.52 -9.01
CA PHE A 588 15.34 -1.54 -10.10
C PHE A 588 16.69 -0.82 -10.21
N ALA A 589 17.19 -0.56 -11.43
CA ALA A 589 18.42 0.22 -11.58
C ALA A 589 18.22 1.68 -11.11
N PRO A 590 19.22 2.36 -10.52
CA PRO A 590 19.08 3.76 -10.09
C PRO A 590 18.67 4.72 -11.22
N SER A 591 19.03 4.42 -12.47
CA SER A 591 18.61 5.17 -13.65
C SER A 591 17.09 5.16 -13.89
N TRP A 592 16.34 4.29 -13.22
CA TRP A 592 14.88 4.29 -13.31
C TRP A 592 14.25 5.49 -12.58
N ILE A 593 14.91 5.95 -11.51
CA ILE A 593 14.48 7.10 -10.73
C ILE A 593 15.22 8.36 -11.19
N ARG A 594 16.55 8.27 -11.31
CA ARG A 594 17.43 9.30 -11.90
C ARG A 594 17.52 9.08 -13.40
N LEU A 595 16.45 9.39 -14.13
CA LEU A 595 16.41 9.31 -15.58
C LEU A 595 17.39 10.31 -16.19
N ASP A 596 18.06 9.93 -17.27
CA ASP A 596 18.97 10.82 -18.00
C ASP A 596 18.19 11.99 -18.60
N GLU A 597 16.95 11.78 -19.04
CA GLU A 597 16.04 12.82 -19.53
C GLU A 597 15.78 13.90 -18.49
N LEU A 598 15.63 13.53 -17.21
CA LEU A 598 15.46 14.50 -16.12
C LEU A 598 16.72 15.31 -15.89
N VAL A 599 17.89 14.67 -15.97
CA VAL A 599 19.17 15.34 -15.78
C VAL A 599 19.43 16.31 -16.94
N ASN A 600 19.20 15.87 -18.18
CA ASN A 600 19.37 16.67 -19.39
C ASN A 600 18.43 17.89 -19.42
N GLN A 601 17.23 17.77 -18.86
CA GLN A 601 16.26 18.88 -18.75
C GLN A 601 16.45 19.72 -17.47
N ALA A 602 17.50 19.49 -16.66
CA ALA A 602 17.71 20.12 -15.35
C ALA A 602 16.52 19.97 -14.37
N ARG A 603 15.76 18.88 -14.51
CA ARG A 603 14.61 18.48 -13.67
C ARG A 603 14.97 17.45 -12.59
N PHE A 604 16.27 17.24 -12.36
CA PHE A 604 16.79 16.44 -11.26
C PHE A 604 17.79 17.26 -10.45
N LEU A 605 18.06 16.87 -9.20
CA LEU A 605 19.00 17.58 -8.34
C LEU A 605 20.43 17.56 -8.92
N GLY A 606 20.90 18.72 -9.38
CA GLY A 606 22.27 18.92 -9.84
C GLY A 606 23.30 18.73 -8.73
N ALA A 607 24.55 18.42 -9.11
CA ALA A 607 25.69 18.26 -8.19
C ALA A 607 25.44 17.29 -7.01
N SER A 608 24.59 16.29 -7.20
CA SER A 608 24.28 15.25 -6.21
C SER A 608 24.70 13.86 -6.69
N THR A 609 25.09 12.98 -5.77
CA THR A 609 25.43 11.58 -6.03
C THR A 609 24.43 10.65 -5.36
N ALA A 610 23.92 9.67 -6.08
CA ALA A 610 23.10 8.63 -5.47
C ALA A 610 24.00 7.68 -4.68
N VAL A 611 23.75 7.52 -3.38
CA VAL A 611 24.59 6.74 -2.45
C VAL A 611 23.90 5.49 -1.90
N ALA A 612 22.58 5.44 -2.00
CA ALA A 612 21.78 4.27 -1.62
C ALA A 612 20.45 4.25 -2.35
N ARG A 613 19.83 3.08 -2.37
CA ARG A 613 18.48 2.83 -2.89
C ARG A 613 17.61 2.31 -1.75
N TYR A 614 16.33 2.67 -1.79
CA TYR A 614 15.34 2.09 -0.90
C TYR A 614 14.20 1.50 -1.72
N HIS A 615 13.57 0.45 -1.18
CA HIS A 615 12.36 -0.13 -1.75
C HIS A 615 11.43 -0.69 -0.66
N SER A 616 10.13 -0.66 -0.92
CA SER A 616 9.15 -1.48 -0.22
C SER A 616 9.00 -2.82 -0.92
N ALA A 617 8.16 -3.70 -0.38
CA ALA A 617 7.74 -4.92 -1.04
C ALA A 617 6.22 -5.01 -1.12
N VAL A 618 5.74 -5.78 -2.09
CA VAL A 618 4.37 -6.27 -2.10
C VAL A 618 4.39 -7.63 -1.41
N ALA A 619 3.48 -7.84 -0.46
CA ALA A 619 3.36 -9.12 0.22
C ALA A 619 3.04 -10.21 -0.81
N CYS A 620 3.98 -11.13 -1.01
CA CYS A 620 3.88 -12.25 -1.93
C CYS A 620 3.95 -13.53 -1.10
N GLU A 621 2.82 -14.21 -0.94
CA GLU A 621 2.73 -15.40 -0.10
C GLU A 621 3.56 -16.55 -0.70
N PRO A 622 4.49 -17.15 0.07
CA PRO A 622 5.31 -18.24 -0.41
C PRO A 622 4.45 -19.52 -0.63
N PRO A 623 4.83 -20.38 -1.59
CA PRO A 623 4.13 -21.61 -1.93
C PRO A 623 4.38 -22.77 -0.95
N PHE A 624 5.02 -22.53 0.20
CA PHE A 624 5.38 -23.55 1.19
C PHE A 624 4.93 -23.15 2.60
N GLY A 625 4.72 -24.14 3.46
CA GLY A 625 4.18 -23.94 4.80
C GLY A 625 5.20 -23.29 5.75
N LEU A 626 4.81 -22.20 6.41
CA LEU A 626 5.60 -21.51 7.43
C LEU A 626 4.72 -21.23 8.65
N THR A 627 5.29 -21.26 9.85
CA THR A 627 4.60 -20.70 11.04
C THR A 627 4.40 -19.20 10.90
N ASP A 628 3.45 -18.60 11.63
CA ASP A 628 3.18 -17.14 11.55
C ASP A 628 4.43 -16.28 11.76
N VAL A 629 5.28 -16.65 12.72
CA VAL A 629 6.53 -15.93 12.99
C VAL A 629 7.48 -16.10 11.82
N GLN A 630 7.73 -17.34 11.36
CA GLN A 630 8.62 -17.61 10.23
C GLN A 630 8.15 -16.91 8.94
N ARG A 631 6.84 -16.89 8.69
CA ARG A 631 6.20 -16.20 7.56
C ARG A 631 6.45 -14.69 7.62
N ALA A 632 6.24 -14.08 8.79
CA ALA A 632 6.53 -12.66 8.99
C ALA A 632 8.00 -12.34 8.74
N VAL A 633 8.93 -13.16 9.28
CA VAL A 633 10.37 -13.01 9.03
C VAL A 633 10.70 -13.10 7.54
N TYR A 634 10.15 -14.11 6.85
CA TYR A 634 10.42 -14.34 5.44
C TYR A 634 9.94 -13.17 4.56
N LEU A 635 8.72 -12.68 4.80
CA LEU A 635 8.13 -11.58 4.04
C LEU A 635 8.85 -10.24 4.25
N ASP A 636 9.30 -9.98 5.49
CA ASP A 636 10.01 -8.74 5.81
C ASP A 636 11.50 -8.76 5.41
N MET A 637 12.10 -9.94 5.25
CA MET A 637 13.50 -10.09 4.82
C MET A 637 13.70 -9.79 3.33
N PHE A 638 14.92 -9.42 2.93
CA PHE A 638 15.27 -9.26 1.51
C PHE A 638 15.01 -10.57 0.73
N PRO A 639 14.36 -10.53 -0.44
CA PRO A 639 14.13 -11.72 -1.26
C PRO A 639 15.44 -12.34 -1.77
N SER A 640 15.49 -13.66 -1.92
CA SER A 640 16.69 -14.36 -2.37
C SER A 640 17.15 -13.88 -3.76
N ASP A 641 16.22 -13.60 -4.65
CA ASP A 641 16.46 -13.14 -6.02
C ASP A 641 17.01 -11.71 -6.05
N PHE A 642 16.55 -10.85 -5.14
CA PHE A 642 17.16 -9.53 -4.91
C PHE A 642 18.60 -9.68 -4.43
N LEU A 643 18.85 -10.52 -3.41
CA LEU A 643 20.22 -10.78 -2.93
C LEU A 643 21.10 -11.39 -4.02
N GLY A 644 20.57 -12.27 -4.86
CA GLY A 644 21.30 -12.87 -5.97
C GLY A 644 21.68 -11.87 -7.06
N ALA A 645 20.96 -10.74 -7.18
CA ALA A 645 21.36 -9.64 -8.04
C ALA A 645 22.41 -8.73 -7.38
N VAL A 646 22.23 -8.44 -6.08
CA VAL A 646 23.11 -7.56 -5.30
C VAL A 646 24.48 -8.20 -5.00
N LEU A 647 24.54 -9.50 -4.76
CA LEU A 647 25.76 -10.24 -4.39
C LEU A 647 26.60 -10.69 -5.59
N ARG A 648 26.10 -10.57 -6.83
CA ARG A 648 26.82 -11.05 -8.02
C ARG A 648 28.13 -10.28 -8.18
N PRO A 649 29.29 -10.96 -8.24
CA PRO A 649 30.57 -10.31 -8.50
C PRO A 649 30.52 -9.68 -9.90
N SER A 650 30.72 -8.37 -10.00
CA SER A 650 30.87 -7.70 -11.28
C SER A 650 32.21 -6.98 -11.34
N THR A 651 32.92 -7.15 -12.46
CA THR A 651 34.15 -6.42 -12.80
C THR A 651 33.87 -4.98 -13.26
N VAL A 652 32.58 -4.62 -13.36
CA VAL A 652 32.05 -3.28 -13.61
C VAL A 652 31.20 -2.93 -12.39
N PRO A 653 31.11 -1.67 -11.92
CA PRO A 653 30.15 -1.31 -10.88
C PRO A 653 28.77 -1.83 -11.30
N SER A 654 28.18 -2.73 -10.50
CA SER A 654 26.88 -3.30 -10.82
C SER A 654 25.92 -2.15 -11.09
N LYS A 655 25.23 -2.16 -12.24
CA LYS A 655 24.25 -1.12 -12.61
C LYS A 655 23.14 -0.92 -11.57
N HIS A 656 23.02 -1.83 -10.60
CA HIS A 656 21.94 -1.93 -9.64
C HIS A 656 22.32 -1.51 -8.20
N THR A 657 23.59 -1.56 -7.80
CA THR A 657 23.96 -1.32 -6.39
C THR A 657 24.75 -0.03 -6.20
N LEU A 658 24.37 0.71 -5.16
CA LEU A 658 24.99 1.99 -4.76
C LEU A 658 25.82 1.88 -3.46
N GLY A 659 25.89 0.68 -2.86
CA GLY A 659 26.66 0.39 -1.64
C GLY A 659 25.81 0.09 -0.39
N CYS A 660 24.64 0.69 -0.21
CA CYS A 660 23.62 0.24 0.76
C CYS A 660 22.25 0.13 0.07
N GLU A 661 21.53 -0.92 0.45
CA GLU A 661 20.17 -1.22 0.03
C GLU A 661 19.24 -1.16 1.25
N TYR A 662 18.22 -0.31 1.21
CA TYR A 662 17.21 -0.22 2.26
C TYR A 662 15.94 -0.96 1.85
N ARG A 663 15.40 -1.75 2.78
CA ARG A 663 14.09 -2.40 2.65
C ARG A 663 13.13 -1.85 3.68
N PHE A 664 11.94 -1.47 3.21
CA PHE A 664 10.82 -1.01 4.03
C PHE A 664 9.87 -2.17 4.28
N CYS A 665 9.89 -2.69 5.50
CA CYS A 665 9.10 -3.85 5.92
C CYS A 665 7.61 -3.48 6.09
N ALA A 666 6.75 -4.50 6.10
CA ALA A 666 5.30 -4.30 6.24
C ALA A 666 4.93 -3.95 7.69
N ASP A 667 5.70 -4.43 8.65
CA ASP A 667 5.55 -4.18 10.09
C ASP A 667 6.09 -2.82 10.57
N GLY A 668 6.63 -2.01 9.64
CA GLY A 668 7.23 -0.70 9.92
C GLY A 668 8.72 -0.73 10.26
N ALA A 669 9.38 -1.89 10.25
CA ALA A 669 10.83 -1.99 10.34
C ALA A 669 11.51 -1.47 9.07
N MET A 670 12.78 -1.10 9.21
CA MET A 670 13.64 -0.72 8.10
C MET A 670 14.99 -1.43 8.22
N LEU A 671 15.33 -2.21 7.20
CA LEU A 671 16.60 -2.93 7.12
C LEU A 671 17.53 -2.21 6.14
N CYS A 672 18.81 -2.04 6.45
CA CYS A 672 19.87 -1.74 5.46
C CYS A 672 20.78 -2.93 5.32
N PHE A 673 21.06 -3.31 4.09
CA PHE A 673 22.07 -4.30 3.75
C PHE A 673 23.20 -3.65 2.94
N THR A 674 24.43 -3.88 3.37
CA THR A 674 25.64 -3.50 2.65
C THR A 674 26.46 -4.75 2.36
N VAL A 675 26.82 -4.94 1.10
CA VAL A 675 27.67 -6.06 0.68
C VAL A 675 29.09 -5.85 1.23
N ARG A 676 29.60 -6.83 1.97
CA ARG A 676 31.03 -6.96 2.24
C ARG A 676 31.56 -8.12 1.41
N GLY A 677 32.62 -7.90 0.64
CA GLY A 677 33.30 -8.99 -0.06
C GLY A 677 33.81 -10.04 0.92
N GLY A 678 33.99 -11.29 0.47
CA GLY A 678 34.55 -12.36 1.30
C GLY A 678 34.00 -13.74 0.94
N ALA A 679 34.58 -14.80 1.51
CA ALA A 679 34.20 -16.19 1.17
C ALA A 679 32.72 -16.51 1.48
N LEU A 680 32.18 -15.98 2.60
CA LEU A 680 30.77 -16.17 2.97
C LEU A 680 29.81 -15.46 2.00
N ALA A 681 30.16 -14.26 1.52
CA ALA A 681 29.39 -13.55 0.51
C ALA A 681 29.31 -14.33 -0.80
N HIS A 682 30.43 -14.90 -1.26
CA HIS A 682 30.45 -15.76 -2.45
C HIS A 682 29.67 -17.06 -2.24
N SER A 683 29.77 -17.68 -1.07
CA SER A 683 28.97 -18.87 -0.73
C SER A 683 27.47 -18.57 -0.76
N LEU A 684 27.04 -17.46 -0.16
CA LEU A 684 25.64 -17.03 -0.22
C LEU A 684 25.21 -16.73 -1.66
N ALA A 685 26.02 -16.00 -2.44
CA ALA A 685 25.75 -15.71 -3.84
C ALA A 685 25.50 -16.98 -4.67
N ASN A 686 26.28 -18.04 -4.43
CA ASN A 686 26.10 -19.34 -5.08
C ASN A 686 24.82 -20.07 -4.64
N GLN A 687 24.38 -19.89 -3.38
CA GLN A 687 23.13 -20.49 -2.88
C GLN A 687 21.88 -19.80 -3.41
N VAL A 688 21.93 -18.47 -3.61
CA VAL A 688 20.81 -17.68 -4.15
C VAL A 688 20.83 -17.55 -5.68
N ALA A 689 21.88 -18.06 -6.33
CA ALA A 689 21.94 -18.12 -7.78
C ALA A 689 20.83 -19.03 -8.32
N SER A 690 19.99 -18.47 -9.20
CA SER A 690 18.91 -19.21 -9.84
C SER A 690 19.47 -20.21 -10.85
N ALA A 691 19.01 -21.46 -10.81
CA ALA A 691 19.32 -22.47 -11.81
C ALA A 691 18.58 -22.20 -13.13
N SER A 692 17.34 -21.71 -13.04
CA SER A 692 16.54 -21.27 -14.19
C SER A 692 16.85 -19.82 -14.58
N ARG A 693 16.93 -19.55 -15.88
CA ARG A 693 17.00 -18.17 -16.42
C ARG A 693 15.70 -17.41 -16.24
N ASN A 694 14.57 -18.11 -16.17
CA ASN A 694 13.24 -17.52 -16.22
C ASN A 694 12.60 -17.43 -14.83
N HIS A 695 12.84 -18.43 -13.96
CA HIS A 695 12.24 -18.52 -12.63
C HIS A 695 13.20 -18.03 -11.52
N PRO A 696 13.15 -16.74 -11.09
CA PRO A 696 14.18 -16.13 -10.25
C PRO A 696 14.36 -16.75 -8.85
N LYS A 697 13.32 -17.41 -8.33
CA LYS A 697 13.31 -18.10 -7.02
C LYS A 697 13.54 -19.60 -7.12
N ASP A 698 14.08 -20.07 -8.24
CA ASP A 698 14.53 -21.46 -8.42
C ASP A 698 16.01 -21.56 -8.05
N ASN A 699 16.29 -21.44 -6.75
CA ASN A 699 17.64 -21.50 -6.20
C ASN A 699 17.69 -22.43 -4.98
N ARG A 700 18.90 -22.85 -4.59
CA ARG A 700 19.12 -23.82 -3.51
C ARG A 700 18.65 -23.32 -2.16
N LEU A 701 18.72 -22.00 -1.91
CA LEU A 701 18.27 -21.41 -0.66
C LEU A 701 16.75 -21.51 -0.51
N GLU A 702 16.00 -21.10 -1.54
CA GLU A 702 14.53 -21.19 -1.57
C GLU A 702 14.08 -22.66 -1.55
N GLN A 703 14.85 -23.57 -2.15
CA GLN A 703 14.59 -25.00 -2.03
C GLN A 703 14.75 -25.49 -0.58
N ALA A 704 15.84 -25.13 0.10
CA ALA A 704 16.04 -25.52 1.50
C ALA A 704 14.96 -24.96 2.44
N LEU A 705 14.41 -23.77 2.15
CA LEU A 705 13.27 -23.21 2.88
C LEU A 705 11.98 -24.01 2.63
N ARG A 706 11.70 -24.40 1.38
CA ARG A 706 10.56 -25.25 1.01
C ARG A 706 10.61 -26.62 1.68
N ASP A 707 11.78 -27.23 1.67
CA ASP A 707 12.03 -28.58 2.21
C ASP A 707 12.19 -28.58 3.74
N CYS A 708 11.96 -27.42 4.40
CA CYS A 708 12.10 -27.21 5.83
C CYS A 708 13.51 -27.54 6.40
N GLN A 709 14.54 -27.55 5.55
CA GLN A 709 15.95 -27.74 5.91
C GLN A 709 16.63 -26.43 6.36
N LEU A 710 15.99 -25.30 6.07
CA LEU A 710 16.41 -23.97 6.46
C LEU A 710 15.21 -23.23 7.03
N THR A 711 15.39 -22.55 8.17
CA THR A 711 14.39 -21.65 8.71
C THR A 711 14.63 -20.21 8.23
N PRO A 712 13.58 -19.37 8.13
CA PRO A 712 13.74 -17.94 7.84
C PRO A 712 14.69 -17.20 8.81
N VAL A 713 14.77 -17.63 10.07
CA VAL A 713 15.72 -17.06 11.05
C VAL A 713 17.16 -17.39 10.68
N GLU A 714 17.44 -18.65 10.33
CA GLU A 714 18.78 -19.04 9.85
C GLU A 714 19.15 -18.35 8.54
N TYR A 715 18.17 -18.11 7.66
CA TYR A 715 18.37 -17.30 6.47
C TYR A 715 18.83 -15.88 6.83
N VAL A 716 18.14 -15.18 7.73
CA VAL A 716 18.54 -13.84 8.23
C VAL A 716 19.99 -13.86 8.73
N ASN A 717 20.33 -14.83 9.59
CA ASN A 717 21.68 -14.93 10.17
C ASN A 717 22.75 -15.28 9.12
N ARG A 718 22.43 -16.05 8.08
CA ARG A 718 23.34 -16.29 6.94
C ARG A 718 23.61 -15.00 6.16
N VAL A 719 22.59 -14.18 5.90
CA VAL A 719 22.75 -12.89 5.23
C VAL A 719 23.57 -11.92 6.06
N ALA A 720 23.31 -11.87 7.37
CA ALA A 720 24.06 -11.03 8.31
C ALA A 720 25.56 -11.39 8.34
N ARG A 721 25.92 -12.68 8.34
CA ARG A 721 27.32 -13.13 8.28
C ARG A 721 27.99 -12.91 6.92
N ALA A 722 27.21 -12.85 5.84
CA ALA A 722 27.71 -12.65 4.48
C ALA A 722 27.96 -11.16 4.14
N GLY A 723 27.41 -10.21 4.90
CA GLY A 723 27.53 -8.78 4.66
C GLY A 723 27.41 -7.94 5.94
N VAL A 724 26.88 -6.74 5.84
CA VAL A 724 26.44 -5.94 7.01
C VAL A 724 24.95 -5.75 6.91
N LEU A 725 24.21 -6.47 7.74
CA LEU A 725 22.77 -6.29 7.89
C LEU A 725 22.49 -5.47 9.15
N ARG A 726 21.77 -4.36 9.00
CA ARG A 726 21.38 -3.47 10.11
C ARG A 726 19.88 -3.31 10.16
N VAL A 727 19.30 -3.40 11.35
CA VAL A 727 17.99 -2.82 11.65
C VAL A 727 18.22 -1.33 11.89
N VAL A 728 17.69 -0.47 11.02
CA VAL A 728 17.83 0.99 11.12
C VAL A 728 16.61 1.60 11.81
N GLN A 729 15.44 1.01 11.59
CA GLN A 729 14.22 1.28 12.35
C GLN A 729 13.65 -0.06 12.84
N GLY A 730 13.39 -0.15 14.14
CA GLY A 730 12.92 -1.36 14.78
C GLY A 730 11.42 -1.60 14.65
N SER A 731 10.99 -2.81 15.00
CA SER A 731 9.60 -3.22 15.12
C SER A 731 9.45 -4.28 16.23
N GLY A 732 8.22 -4.73 16.49
CA GLY A 732 7.98 -5.86 17.40
C GLY A 732 8.71 -7.13 16.96
N LEU A 733 8.79 -7.38 15.64
CA LEU A 733 9.45 -8.55 15.08
C LEU A 733 10.98 -8.42 15.08
N TRP A 734 11.50 -7.30 14.56
CA TRP A 734 12.94 -7.10 14.32
C TRP A 734 13.71 -6.61 15.54
N GLY A 735 13.02 -6.16 16.58
CA GLY A 735 13.63 -5.60 17.79
C GLY A 735 14.20 -4.20 17.54
N ARG A 736 15.25 -3.83 18.27
CA ARG A 736 15.85 -2.48 18.23
C ARG A 736 16.71 -2.22 17.02
N PRO A 737 16.93 -0.94 16.67
CA PRO A 737 17.98 -0.56 15.75
C PRO A 737 19.35 -1.05 16.24
N ARG A 738 20.01 -1.90 15.44
CA ARG A 738 21.34 -2.46 15.69
C ARG A 738 21.91 -3.12 14.43
N GLN A 739 23.21 -3.36 14.40
CA GLN A 739 23.78 -4.33 13.47
C GLN A 739 23.41 -5.75 13.91
N ILE A 740 23.05 -6.60 12.96
CA ILE A 740 22.70 -8.00 13.20
C ILE A 740 23.96 -8.86 13.15
N GLU A 741 24.18 -9.66 14.19
CA GLU A 741 25.20 -10.71 14.24
C GLU A 741 24.52 -12.06 14.48
N ASP A 742 23.79 -12.17 15.59
CA ASP A 742 22.86 -13.26 15.89
C ASP A 742 21.47 -12.69 16.21
N TRP A 743 20.52 -12.96 15.31
CA TRP A 743 19.17 -12.43 15.39
C TRP A 743 18.14 -13.51 15.71
N ALA A 744 17.17 -13.11 16.52
CA ALA A 744 15.98 -13.86 16.87
C ALA A 744 14.75 -12.94 16.84
N PRO A 745 13.60 -13.42 16.33
CA PRO A 745 12.37 -12.64 16.25
C PRO A 745 11.78 -12.34 17.63
N ASN A 746 11.05 -11.23 17.75
CA ASN A 746 10.29 -10.85 18.95
C ASN A 746 11.16 -10.72 20.23
N THR A 747 12.43 -10.34 20.07
CA THR A 747 13.33 -10.12 21.21
C THR A 747 12.85 -8.91 22.03
N PRO A 748 12.70 -9.02 23.37
CA PRO A 748 12.19 -7.94 24.22
C PRO A 748 13.01 -6.64 24.14
N LEU A 749 12.32 -5.50 24.21
CA LEU A 749 12.93 -4.16 24.15
C LEU A 749 13.23 -3.62 25.57
N ASP A 750 14.47 -3.70 26.07
CA ASP A 750 14.85 -3.08 27.35
C ASP A 750 15.14 -1.57 27.23
N ALA A 751 14.14 -0.71 27.50
CA ALA A 751 14.21 0.76 27.37
C ALA A 751 15.42 1.44 28.04
N SER A 752 16.08 0.78 28.99
CA SER A 752 17.16 1.37 29.76
C SER A 752 18.57 1.12 29.19
N ALA A 753 18.73 0.13 28.31
CA ALA A 753 20.02 -0.30 27.78
C ALA A 753 20.65 0.74 26.82
N PRO A 754 22.00 0.83 26.76
CA PRO A 754 22.70 1.64 25.76
C PRO A 754 22.32 1.28 24.33
N VAL A 755 22.32 2.26 23.42
CA VAL A 755 22.04 2.03 22.01
C VAL A 755 23.26 1.47 21.28
N SER A 756 23.03 0.53 20.37
CA SER A 756 24.06 0.00 19.47
C SER A 756 24.10 0.72 18.12
N LEU A 757 23.11 1.57 17.85
CA LEU A 757 23.02 2.43 16.68
C LEU A 757 22.41 3.77 17.12
N ASP A 758 22.92 4.87 16.59
CA ASP A 758 22.40 6.20 16.91
C ASP A 758 20.90 6.31 16.63
N THR A 759 20.20 6.99 17.54
CA THR A 759 18.79 7.33 17.38
C THR A 759 18.62 8.23 16.16
N GLY A 760 17.55 8.01 15.39
CA GLY A 760 17.23 8.85 14.23
C GLY A 760 17.07 10.32 14.60
N THR A 761 17.31 11.20 13.63
CA THR A 761 17.28 12.65 13.82
C THR A 761 16.27 13.33 12.90
N SER A 762 15.85 14.53 13.28
CA SER A 762 14.99 15.40 12.48
C SER A 762 15.69 15.87 11.20
N ALA A 763 14.93 16.47 10.29
CA ALA A 763 15.49 17.30 9.23
C ALA A 763 16.30 18.47 9.82
N VAL A 764 17.15 19.07 8.98
CA VAL A 764 17.98 20.22 9.35
C VAL A 764 17.17 21.52 9.32
N PHE A 765 17.34 22.35 10.34
CA PHE A 765 16.73 23.69 10.46
C PHE A 765 17.83 24.76 10.55
N VAL A 766 17.53 25.97 10.07
CA VAL A 766 18.45 27.11 10.12
C VAL A 766 18.42 27.87 11.45
N GLN A 767 17.34 27.74 12.23
CA GLN A 767 17.21 28.40 13.52
C GLN A 767 16.76 27.41 14.61
N LEU A 768 17.30 27.60 15.82
CA LEU A 768 16.93 26.79 16.98
C LEU A 768 15.43 26.92 17.34
N PRO A 769 14.81 28.12 17.42
CA PRO A 769 13.38 28.24 17.68
C PRO A 769 12.50 27.44 16.71
N ASP A 770 12.86 27.37 15.42
CA ASP A 770 12.10 26.61 14.41
C ASP A 770 12.11 25.11 14.67
N LEU A 771 13.29 24.57 15.02
CA LEU A 771 13.43 23.19 15.46
C LEU A 771 12.59 22.92 16.71
N LEU A 772 12.58 23.83 17.68
CA LEU A 772 11.80 23.69 18.91
C LEU A 772 10.28 23.71 18.63
N HIS A 773 9.81 24.58 17.74
CA HIS A 773 8.41 24.56 17.28
C HIS A 773 8.06 23.25 16.56
N TYR A 774 8.99 22.72 15.76
CA TYR A 774 8.82 21.41 15.13
C TYR A 774 8.70 20.29 16.16
N LEU A 775 9.60 20.23 17.15
CA LEU A 775 9.57 19.23 18.22
C LEU A 775 8.29 19.31 19.07
N HIS A 776 7.83 20.52 19.39
CA HIS A 776 6.60 20.70 20.16
C HIS A 776 5.39 20.13 19.41
N ARG A 777 5.30 20.37 18.09
CA ARG A 777 4.23 19.79 17.26
C ARG A 777 4.28 18.26 17.21
N GLN A 778 5.48 17.67 17.10
CA GLN A 778 5.63 16.21 17.16
C GLN A 778 5.23 15.63 18.53
N ALA A 779 5.33 16.43 19.59
CA ALA A 779 5.03 16.02 20.96
C ALA A 779 3.55 16.21 21.37
N ALA A 780 2.67 16.66 20.48
CA ALA A 780 1.30 17.10 20.80
C ALA A 780 0.35 16.03 21.39
N GLN A 781 0.74 14.74 21.41
CA GLN A 781 -0.02 13.63 22.01
C GLN A 781 0.82 12.82 23.01
N ARG A 782 1.60 13.51 23.86
CA ARG A 782 2.47 12.87 24.86
C ARG A 782 1.71 12.40 26.10
N GLN A 783 1.70 11.09 26.34
CA GLN A 783 1.16 10.43 27.54
C GLN A 783 2.23 10.17 28.61
N HIS A 784 3.50 10.16 28.21
CA HIS A 784 4.65 9.94 29.08
C HIS A 784 5.67 11.05 28.87
N LEU A 785 6.60 11.21 29.83
CA LEU A 785 7.77 12.06 29.64
C LEU A 785 8.59 11.52 28.46
N THR A 786 8.81 12.35 27.45
CA THR A 786 9.73 12.05 26.36
C THR A 786 10.94 12.97 26.39
N TYR A 787 12.07 12.50 25.89
CA TYR A 787 13.31 13.26 25.85
C TYR A 787 14.13 12.95 24.60
N GLY A 788 15.10 13.82 24.31
CA GLY A 788 16.09 13.59 23.26
C GLY A 788 17.16 14.67 23.28
N VAL A 789 17.99 14.74 22.24
CA VAL A 789 19.15 15.65 22.21
C VAL A 789 19.01 16.63 21.05
N ILE A 790 19.34 17.90 21.29
CA ILE A 790 19.49 18.94 20.28
C ILE A 790 20.95 19.02 19.87
N LEU A 791 21.20 19.06 18.57
CA LEU A 791 22.51 19.11 17.96
C LEU A 791 22.68 20.42 17.17
N LYS A 792 23.89 20.99 17.19
CA LYS A 792 24.29 22.13 16.37
C LYS A 792 25.49 21.75 15.50
N ALA A 793 25.46 22.08 14.22
CA ALA A 793 26.61 21.88 13.34
C ALA A 793 27.78 22.79 13.76
N ARG A 794 29.02 22.29 13.65
CA ARG A 794 30.22 23.05 14.05
C ARG A 794 30.56 24.23 13.15
N LYS A 795 30.17 24.14 11.86
CA LYS A 795 30.60 25.06 10.80
C LYS A 795 29.46 25.90 10.20
N ALA A 796 28.23 25.67 10.63
CA ALA A 796 27.05 26.32 10.07
C ALA A 796 25.98 26.50 11.17
N GLU A 797 25.09 27.47 10.98
CA GLU A 797 23.90 27.66 11.81
C GLU A 797 22.82 26.62 11.46
N HIS A 798 23.17 25.35 11.58
CA HIS A 798 22.29 24.20 11.33
C HIS A 798 21.97 23.50 12.65
N TYR A 799 20.68 23.31 12.88
CA TYR A 799 20.11 22.73 14.09
C TYR A 799 19.26 21.53 13.74
N LEU A 800 19.39 20.46 14.52
CA LEU A 800 18.54 19.27 14.41
C LEU A 800 18.40 18.60 15.78
N ALA A 801 17.47 17.66 15.91
CA ALA A 801 17.27 16.95 17.17
C ALA A 801 17.08 15.45 16.95
N SER A 802 17.50 14.65 17.92
CA SER A 802 17.16 13.22 17.94
C SER A 802 15.65 13.04 18.09
N PHE A 803 15.11 11.94 17.60
CA PHE A 803 13.73 11.56 17.83
C PHE A 803 13.44 11.34 19.32
N PRO A 804 12.19 11.59 19.75
CA PRO A 804 11.82 11.51 21.15
C PRO A 804 11.82 10.06 21.64
N LEU A 805 12.51 9.81 22.74
CA LEU A 805 12.51 8.55 23.47
C LEU A 805 11.63 8.66 24.71
N VAL A 806 10.93 7.58 25.06
CA VAL A 806 10.13 7.51 26.29
C VAL A 806 11.04 7.30 27.49
N ALA A 807 10.90 8.12 28.53
CA ALA A 807 11.72 8.05 29.73
C ALA A 807 11.27 6.90 30.66
N ALA A 808 11.81 5.70 30.46
CA ALA A 808 11.49 4.51 31.27
C ALA A 808 12.34 4.37 32.56
N GLY A 809 13.56 4.91 32.59
CA GLY A 809 14.52 4.77 33.70
C GLY A 809 14.55 5.95 34.67
N ALA A 810 15.20 5.74 35.84
CA ALA A 810 15.36 6.77 36.88
C ALA A 810 16.39 7.87 36.51
N ALA A 811 17.38 7.55 35.68
CA ALA A 811 18.36 8.51 35.16
C ALA A 811 18.42 8.42 33.63
N LEU A 812 18.46 9.58 32.97
CA LEU A 812 18.63 9.67 31.53
C LEU A 812 20.13 9.78 31.21
N THR A 813 20.57 9.14 30.12
CA THR A 813 21.98 9.17 29.68
C THR A 813 22.09 9.43 28.18
N LEU A 814 23.22 10.00 27.74
CA LEU A 814 23.49 10.19 26.31
C LEU A 814 23.68 8.85 25.59
N ASN A 815 24.13 7.80 26.29
CA ASN A 815 24.31 6.45 25.75
C ASN A 815 22.99 5.78 25.34
N GLN A 816 21.85 6.31 25.76
CA GLN A 816 20.53 5.88 25.31
C GLN A 816 20.10 6.55 24.01
N VAL A 817 20.81 7.59 23.55
CA VAL A 817 20.50 8.35 22.34
C VAL A 817 21.55 8.10 21.25
N PHE A 818 22.83 8.14 21.62
CA PHE A 818 23.96 7.94 20.71
C PHE A 818 24.89 6.85 21.22
N VAL A 819 25.56 6.18 20.29
CA VAL A 819 26.58 5.17 20.59
C VAL A 819 27.69 5.83 21.41
N GLU A 820 28.02 5.22 22.55
CA GLU A 820 29.00 5.76 23.53
C GLU A 820 28.66 7.16 24.08
N GLY A 821 27.46 7.69 23.79
CA GLY A 821 27.04 9.04 24.20
C GLY A 821 27.78 10.17 23.48
N LEU A 822 28.45 9.87 22.36
CA LEU A 822 29.19 10.84 21.57
C LEU A 822 28.28 11.52 20.54
N ALA A 823 28.53 12.81 20.27
CA ALA A 823 27.81 13.52 19.22
C ALA A 823 28.20 12.97 17.83
N PRO A 824 27.25 12.91 16.88
CA PRO A 824 27.56 12.54 15.50
C PRO A 824 28.63 13.43 14.88
N HIS A 825 29.41 12.87 13.94
CA HIS A 825 30.53 13.58 13.33
C HIS A 825 30.11 14.92 12.68
N GLY A 826 30.79 16.00 13.05
CA GLY A 826 30.53 17.36 12.53
C GLY A 826 29.52 18.17 13.34
N TYR A 827 28.93 17.57 14.39
CA TYR A 827 27.94 18.20 15.27
C TYR A 827 28.41 18.19 16.72
N ASP A 828 27.93 19.17 17.48
CA ASP A 828 28.06 19.23 18.93
C ASP A 828 26.69 19.12 19.59
N VAL A 829 26.64 18.48 20.74
CA VAL A 829 25.43 18.41 21.56
C VAL A 829 25.14 19.81 22.13
N LEU A 830 24.05 20.45 21.72
CA LEU A 830 23.67 21.76 22.27
C LEU A 830 22.94 21.63 23.63
N GLY A 831 22.18 20.56 23.79
CA GLY A 831 21.49 20.24 25.04
C GLY A 831 20.50 19.10 24.92
N LEU A 832 19.90 18.72 26.05
CA LEU A 832 18.85 17.69 26.10
C LEU A 832 17.48 18.38 26.13
N TYR A 833 16.52 17.91 25.34
CA TYR A 833 15.15 18.38 25.40
C TYR A 833 14.25 17.42 26.19
N LEU A 834 13.30 17.98 26.92
CA LEU A 834 12.28 17.29 27.72
C LEU A 834 10.89 17.74 27.31
N CYS A 835 9.99 16.78 27.18
CA CYS A 835 8.59 16.98 26.84
C CYS A 835 7.73 16.23 27.88
N PRO A 836 7.28 16.87 28.97
CA PRO A 836 6.48 16.24 30.02
C PRO A 836 5.09 15.82 29.52
N PRO A 837 4.42 14.84 30.13
CA PRO A 837 3.09 14.40 29.67
C PRO A 837 2.07 15.55 29.65
N THR A 838 1.10 15.47 28.74
CA THR A 838 0.06 16.52 28.58
C THR A 838 -0.88 16.58 29.77
N GLN A 839 -1.16 15.42 30.36
CA GLN A 839 -1.93 15.31 31.60
C GLN A 839 -0.94 15.17 32.77
N PRO A 840 -0.95 16.08 33.75
CA PRO A 840 -0.04 16.02 34.87
C PRO A 840 -0.47 14.96 35.89
N ASP A 841 0.51 14.36 36.58
CA ASP A 841 0.28 13.33 37.60
C ASP A 841 -0.43 13.86 38.86
N ILE A 842 -0.26 15.15 39.15
CA ILE A 842 -0.83 15.84 40.32
C ILE A 842 -1.29 17.24 39.92
N LEU A 843 -2.17 17.85 40.73
CA LEU A 843 -2.59 19.25 40.56
C LEU A 843 -3.08 19.58 39.14
N ALA A 844 -3.88 18.68 38.53
CA ALA A 844 -4.34 18.83 37.15
C ALA A 844 -5.21 20.07 36.88
N SER A 845 -5.83 20.62 37.92
CA SER A 845 -6.63 21.85 37.84
C SER A 845 -5.83 23.13 38.10
N ASP A 846 -4.54 23.02 38.42
CA ASP A 846 -3.68 24.20 38.64
C ASP A 846 -3.28 24.85 37.30
N PRO A 847 -3.26 26.19 37.19
CA PRO A 847 -2.98 26.87 35.93
C PRO A 847 -1.48 26.98 35.58
N ILE A 848 -0.55 26.57 36.47
CA ILE A 848 0.91 26.64 36.25
C ILE A 848 1.50 25.24 36.06
N TYR A 849 1.16 24.32 36.97
CA TYR A 849 1.80 23.01 37.05
C TYR A 849 1.76 22.18 35.75
N PRO A 850 0.64 22.11 34.99
CA PRO A 850 0.58 21.37 33.73
C PRO A 850 1.54 21.90 32.65
N HIS A 851 1.99 23.15 32.78
CA HIS A 851 2.85 23.85 31.82
C HIS A 851 4.31 23.95 32.27
N PHE A 852 4.72 23.15 33.26
CA PHE A 852 6.09 23.14 33.78
C PHE A 852 6.60 21.70 34.05
N VAL A 853 7.90 21.54 34.29
CA VAL A 853 8.52 20.23 34.54
C VAL A 853 8.30 19.80 35.98
N SER A 854 8.07 18.51 36.21
CA SER A 854 7.90 17.99 37.56
C SER A 854 9.25 17.85 38.29
N PRO A 855 9.30 17.94 39.64
CA PRO A 855 10.54 17.72 40.39
C PRO A 855 11.16 16.34 40.12
N ARG A 856 10.34 15.30 39.94
CA ARG A 856 10.81 13.94 39.64
C ARG A 856 11.48 13.86 38.28
N ASP A 857 10.90 14.49 37.27
CA ASP A 857 11.44 14.46 35.90
C ASP A 857 12.70 15.32 35.79
N LEU A 858 12.73 16.48 36.46
CA LEU A 858 13.89 17.33 36.54
C LEU A 858 15.08 16.65 37.25
N ALA A 859 14.81 15.81 38.25
CA ALA A 859 15.83 15.01 38.92
C ALA A 859 16.47 13.95 38.00
N ARG A 860 15.79 13.51 36.93
CA ARG A 860 16.35 12.49 36.01
C ARG A 860 17.46 13.04 35.11
N VAL A 861 17.49 14.36 34.88
CA VAL A 861 18.45 15.05 33.99
C VAL A 861 19.55 15.80 34.75
N VAL A 862 19.40 15.94 36.07
CA VAL A 862 20.25 16.81 36.88
C VAL A 862 21.74 16.49 36.73
N ASN A 863 22.12 15.22 36.70
CA ASN A 863 23.52 14.79 36.71
C ASN A 863 24.15 14.61 35.33
N LEU A 864 23.48 15.06 34.25
CA LEU A 864 23.99 14.94 32.90
C LEU A 864 25.13 15.92 32.63
N LYS A 865 26.29 15.37 32.29
CA LYS A 865 27.48 16.13 31.90
C LYS A 865 27.63 16.19 30.38
N TRP A 866 28.43 17.14 29.92
CA TRP A 866 28.89 17.15 28.53
C TRP A 866 29.67 15.86 28.20
N PRO A 867 29.70 15.42 26.92
CA PRO A 867 30.48 14.25 26.51
C PRO A 867 31.97 14.34 26.88
N ASN A 868 32.53 15.56 26.91
CA ASN A 868 33.93 15.83 27.30
C ASN A 868 34.16 15.87 28.83
N GLY A 869 33.12 15.65 29.65
CA GLY A 869 33.17 15.68 31.11
C GLY A 869 33.27 17.08 31.74
N GLN A 870 33.34 18.16 30.95
CA GLN A 870 33.50 19.54 31.44
C GLN A 870 32.16 20.25 31.57
N GLY A 871 31.59 20.25 32.79
CA GLY A 871 30.36 20.97 33.12
C GLY A 871 29.06 20.19 32.87
N PHE A 872 27.92 20.88 32.94
CA PHE A 872 26.58 20.30 32.82
C PHE A 872 25.88 20.68 31.53
N LEU A 873 25.11 19.73 31.00
CA LEU A 873 24.36 19.94 29.77
C LEU A 873 23.18 20.90 29.99
N SER A 874 22.91 21.77 29.00
CA SER A 874 21.70 22.59 29.01
C SER A 874 20.45 21.72 28.82
N VAL A 875 19.36 22.03 29.53
CA VAL A 875 18.08 21.33 29.41
C VAL A 875 17.05 22.25 28.76
N TYR A 876 16.37 21.78 27.71
CA TYR A 876 15.32 22.49 27.00
C TYR A 876 13.98 21.85 27.32
N LEU A 877 13.04 22.58 27.91
CA LEU A 877 11.72 22.07 28.27
C LEU A 877 10.65 22.59 27.32
N GLY A 878 10.00 21.67 26.62
CA GLY A 878 8.81 21.96 25.82
C GLY A 878 7.57 21.93 26.70
N CYS A 879 7.08 23.11 27.09
CA CYS A 879 5.88 23.28 27.90
C CYS A 879 4.63 22.88 27.08
N THR A 880 3.55 22.45 27.74
CA THR A 880 2.31 22.00 27.08
C THR A 880 1.54 23.13 26.39
N ASP A 881 1.83 24.39 26.73
CA ASP A 881 1.26 25.60 26.14
C ASP A 881 2.07 26.15 24.95
N GLY A 882 3.11 25.44 24.51
CA GLY A 882 3.94 25.80 23.35
C GLY A 882 5.25 26.53 23.69
N ALA A 883 5.47 26.93 24.94
CA ALA A 883 6.71 27.61 25.32
C ALA A 883 7.91 26.65 25.39
N TRP A 884 9.09 27.20 25.16
CA TRP A 884 10.36 26.50 25.37
C TRP A 884 11.24 27.24 26.36
N LEU A 885 11.63 26.54 27.43
CA LEU A 885 12.51 27.06 28.47
C LEU A 885 13.88 26.38 28.39
N ARG A 886 14.95 27.15 28.52
CA ARG A 886 16.31 26.65 28.64
C ARG A 886 16.80 26.80 30.07
N PHE A 887 17.24 25.69 30.67
CA PHE A 887 17.89 25.65 31.97
C PHE A 887 19.39 25.45 31.80
N GLU A 888 20.19 26.28 32.46
CA GLU A 888 21.64 26.13 32.55
C GLU A 888 22.04 25.80 33.98
N ARG A 889 22.84 24.75 34.17
CA ARG A 889 23.27 24.33 35.50
C ARG A 889 24.71 24.78 35.78
N ARG A 890 24.92 25.44 36.92
CA ARG A 890 26.24 25.93 37.37
C ARG A 890 26.87 25.14 38.53
N ASP A 891 26.10 24.47 39.40
CA ASP A 891 26.63 23.70 40.55
C ASP A 891 25.88 22.36 40.83
N THR A 892 26.65 21.37 41.30
CA THR A 892 26.33 19.99 41.71
C THR A 892 25.41 19.84 42.93
N ARG A 893 25.43 20.75 43.91
CA ARG A 893 24.92 20.46 45.29
C ARG A 893 23.50 20.91 45.61
N ALA A 894 22.89 21.84 44.86
CA ALA A 894 21.72 22.56 45.36
C ALA A 894 20.35 21.85 45.27
N PHE A 895 20.07 21.00 44.26
CA PHE A 895 18.67 20.66 43.92
C PHE A 895 18.27 19.16 44.06
N VAL A 896 19.22 18.22 44.05
CA VAL A 896 18.90 16.76 44.03
C VAL A 896 18.27 16.25 45.35
N PRO A 897 18.74 16.64 46.55
CA PRO A 897 18.09 16.30 47.81
C PRO A 897 16.71 16.98 48.00
N GLU A 898 16.47 18.07 47.25
CA GLU A 898 15.24 18.87 47.34
C GLU A 898 14.14 18.39 46.39
N ALA A 899 14.45 17.65 45.31
CA ALA A 899 13.45 17.24 44.33
C ALA A 899 12.41 16.23 44.89
N SER A 900 12.85 15.26 45.69
CA SER A 900 11.96 14.29 46.35
C SER A 900 11.09 14.95 47.41
N THR A 901 11.65 15.89 48.18
CA THR A 901 10.92 16.65 49.20
C THR A 901 9.97 17.67 48.58
N ALA A 902 10.37 18.36 47.51
CA ALA A 902 9.53 19.27 46.73
C ALA A 902 8.36 18.54 46.08
N TRP A 903 8.58 17.34 45.53
CA TRP A 903 7.51 16.48 45.01
C TRP A 903 6.47 16.18 46.10
N SER A 904 6.89 15.63 47.25
CA SER A 904 5.97 15.32 48.35
C SER A 904 5.23 16.56 48.88
N ARG A 905 5.88 17.73 48.88
CA ARG A 905 5.26 19.00 49.31
C ARG A 905 4.24 19.54 48.31
N LEU A 906 4.48 19.38 47.00
CA LEU A 906 3.49 19.69 45.96
C LEU A 906 2.28 18.76 46.06
N GLN A 907 2.50 17.46 46.30
CA GLN A 907 1.41 16.49 46.51
C GLN A 907 0.56 16.84 47.74
N ALA A 908 1.20 17.24 48.83
CA ALA A 908 0.52 17.66 50.06
C ALA A 908 -0.07 19.08 49.98
N GLY A 909 0.10 19.82 48.87
CA GLY A 909 -0.36 21.20 48.70
C GLY A 909 0.35 22.24 49.57
N THR A 910 1.41 21.86 50.28
CA THR A 910 2.20 22.75 51.16
C THR A 910 3.18 23.63 50.38
N LEU A 911 3.56 23.22 49.16
CA LEU A 911 4.28 24.03 48.20
C LEU A 911 3.33 24.39 47.06
N LYS A 912 3.21 25.67 46.71
CA LYS A 912 2.43 26.11 45.55
C LYS A 912 3.27 26.03 44.26
N PRO A 913 2.71 25.68 43.10
CA PRO A 913 3.44 25.60 41.82
C PRO A 913 4.22 26.86 41.44
N GLN A 914 3.68 28.05 41.73
CA GLN A 914 4.41 29.31 41.53
C GLN A 914 5.70 29.40 42.37
N ALA A 915 5.63 29.02 43.66
CA ALA A 915 6.80 29.03 44.54
C ALA A 915 7.83 28.00 44.09
N TYR A 916 7.38 26.88 43.53
CA TYR A 916 8.25 25.88 42.93
C TYR A 916 9.01 26.43 41.70
N VAL A 917 8.33 27.11 40.77
CA VAL A 917 8.98 27.77 39.62
C VAL A 917 10.05 28.77 40.09
N GLN A 918 9.73 29.57 41.11
CA GLN A 918 10.67 30.54 41.68
C GLN A 918 11.91 29.87 42.30
N GLN A 919 11.73 28.74 43.00
CA GLN A 919 12.84 27.95 43.55
C GLN A 919 13.73 27.39 42.44
N VAL A 920 13.13 26.85 41.36
CA VAL A 920 13.89 26.33 40.22
C VAL A 920 14.64 27.44 39.50
N ALA A 921 14.01 28.59 39.24
CA ALA A 921 14.64 29.73 38.58
C ALA A 921 15.76 30.36 39.42
N ALA A 922 15.66 30.31 40.75
CA ALA A 922 16.72 30.74 41.66
C ALA A 922 17.91 29.78 41.66
N ALA A 923 17.65 28.47 41.56
CA ALA A 923 18.70 27.45 41.53
C ALA A 923 19.40 27.42 40.17
N TRP A 924 18.64 27.39 39.07
CA TRP A 924 19.13 27.19 37.70
C TRP A 924 18.69 28.37 36.81
N PRO A 925 19.65 29.15 36.26
CA PRO A 925 19.35 30.16 35.25
C PRO A 925 18.42 29.62 34.17
N THR A 926 17.21 30.19 34.13
CA THR A 926 16.13 29.75 33.23
C THR A 926 15.86 30.86 32.23
N THR A 927 15.83 30.53 30.93
CA THR A 927 15.59 31.49 29.85
C THR A 927 14.43 31.03 28.98
N VAL A 928 13.48 31.92 28.69
CA VAL A 928 12.40 31.68 27.73
C VAL A 928 12.95 31.87 26.32
N ILE A 929 12.98 30.79 25.53
CA ILE A 929 13.44 30.76 24.13
C ILE A 929 12.27 30.97 23.18
N VAL A 930 11.17 30.25 23.42
CA VAL A 930 9.90 30.39 22.69
C VAL A 930 8.82 30.78 23.68
N THR A 931 8.09 31.85 23.38
CA THR A 931 7.06 32.43 24.24
C THR A 931 5.70 31.74 24.09
N SER A 932 4.88 31.78 25.14
CA SER A 932 3.49 31.31 25.15
C SER A 932 2.60 32.29 25.94
N SER A 933 1.33 31.94 26.16
CA SER A 933 0.41 32.71 27.00
C SER A 933 0.87 32.80 28.47
N LEU A 934 1.42 31.72 29.03
CA LEU A 934 1.99 31.71 30.38
C LEU A 934 3.38 32.37 30.39
N TRP A 935 4.22 32.01 29.42
CA TRP A 935 5.60 32.47 29.29
C TRP A 935 5.71 33.58 28.23
N HIS A 936 5.08 34.72 28.50
CA HIS A 936 4.91 35.82 27.53
C HIS A 936 6.16 36.69 27.31
N THR A 937 7.10 36.73 28.27
CA THR A 937 8.30 37.58 28.19
C THR A 937 9.51 36.74 27.75
N PRO A 938 10.15 37.05 26.60
CA PRO A 938 11.38 36.37 26.19
C PRO A 938 12.55 36.76 27.12
N GLY A 939 13.51 35.85 27.29
CA GLY A 939 14.72 36.09 28.09
C GLY A 939 14.67 35.47 29.50
N ALA A 940 15.47 36.00 30.42
CA ALA A 940 15.71 35.37 31.73
C ALA A 940 14.48 35.40 32.66
N VAL A 941 14.14 34.26 33.24
CA VAL A 941 13.09 34.11 34.25
C VAL A 941 13.66 34.50 35.62
N SER A 942 13.11 35.56 36.21
CA SER A 942 13.52 36.06 37.53
C SER A 942 13.10 35.12 38.67
N PRO A 943 13.88 35.01 39.76
CA PRO A 943 13.45 34.37 41.02
C PRO A 943 12.17 34.99 41.63
N ARG A 944 11.74 36.17 41.16
CA ARG A 944 10.49 36.84 41.55
C ARG A 944 9.39 36.69 40.51
N TRP A 945 9.51 35.74 39.58
CA TRP A 945 8.52 35.51 38.52
C TRP A 945 7.10 35.29 39.10
N ARG A 946 6.11 35.87 38.43
CA ARG A 946 4.69 35.73 38.78
C ARG A 946 3.91 35.38 37.52
N MET A 947 2.84 34.61 37.70
CA MET A 947 1.90 34.32 36.62
C MET A 947 1.35 35.64 36.03
N PRO A 948 1.19 35.74 34.69
CA PRO A 948 0.63 36.93 34.05
C PRO A 948 -0.84 37.09 34.45
N SER A 949 -1.32 38.33 34.55
CA SER A 949 -2.75 38.56 34.79
C SER A 949 -3.56 38.19 33.54
N PRO A 950 -4.79 37.68 33.69
CA PRO A 950 -5.67 37.43 32.53
C PRO A 950 -5.80 38.72 31.69
N GLY A 951 -5.48 38.64 30.39
CA GLY A 951 -5.50 39.80 29.47
C GLY A 951 -4.16 40.54 29.29
N THR A 952 -3.05 40.02 29.83
CA THR A 952 -1.71 40.56 29.53
C THR A 952 -1.42 40.42 28.04
N VAL A 953 -1.17 41.54 27.34
CA VAL A 953 -0.88 41.55 25.90
C VAL A 953 0.44 40.84 25.65
N ILE A 954 0.39 39.69 24.99
CA ILE A 954 1.57 39.01 24.46
C ILE A 954 2.12 39.92 23.35
N SER A 955 3.28 40.52 23.55
CA SER A 955 3.99 41.17 22.45
C SER A 955 4.30 40.08 21.42
N PRO A 956 3.71 40.10 20.21
CA PRO A 956 4.02 39.09 19.21
C PRO A 956 5.52 39.13 18.93
N THR A 957 6.18 37.99 19.06
CA THR A 957 7.58 37.84 18.71
C THR A 957 7.77 38.34 17.28
N SER A 958 8.64 39.32 17.09
CA SER A 958 8.95 39.86 15.76
C SER A 958 9.62 38.82 14.84
N ALA A 959 10.16 37.75 15.42
CA ALA A 959 10.82 36.65 14.71
C ALA A 959 9.85 35.89 13.79
N LEU A 960 10.29 35.61 12.57
CA LEU A 960 9.60 34.74 11.62
C LEU A 960 9.94 33.28 11.95
N THR A 961 9.03 32.37 11.65
CA THR A 961 9.23 30.91 11.84
C THR A 961 9.39 30.24 10.49
N PHE A 962 10.34 29.33 10.38
CA PHE A 962 10.64 28.62 9.13
C PHE A 962 10.49 27.10 9.27
N GLY A 963 10.24 26.45 8.13
CA GLY A 963 10.30 25.00 7.99
C GLY A 963 11.73 24.45 7.96
N PRO A 964 11.87 23.13 7.80
CA PRO A 964 13.18 22.52 7.55
C PRO A 964 13.77 22.98 6.22
N LEU A 965 15.06 22.74 6.03
CA LEU A 965 15.77 23.03 4.79
C LEU A 965 15.45 22.00 3.70
N PHE A 966 15.34 22.47 2.46
CA PHE A 966 15.08 21.67 1.26
C PHE A 966 16.15 21.90 0.20
N SER A 967 16.26 20.93 -0.72
CA SER A 967 17.17 21.00 -1.86
C SER A 967 16.62 21.80 -3.04
N HIS A 968 15.31 22.10 -3.04
CA HIS A 968 14.63 22.82 -4.13
C HIS A 968 13.51 23.71 -3.57
N PRO A 969 13.25 24.90 -4.17
CA PRO A 969 12.23 25.82 -3.67
C PRO A 969 10.82 25.25 -3.81
N ASP A 970 10.53 24.49 -4.87
CA ASP A 970 9.19 23.91 -5.06
C ASP A 970 8.84 22.90 -3.94
N ASP A 971 9.82 22.16 -3.40
CA ASP A 971 9.58 21.22 -2.29
C ASP A 971 9.35 21.96 -0.98
N ALA A 972 10.10 23.05 -0.74
CA ALA A 972 9.88 23.92 0.40
C ALA A 972 8.46 24.53 0.38
N ALA A 973 8.00 24.96 -0.80
CA ALA A 973 6.65 25.48 -0.98
C ALA A 973 5.57 24.41 -0.79
N ARG A 974 5.77 23.20 -1.32
CA ARG A 974 4.87 22.04 -1.07
C ARG A 974 4.76 21.73 0.41
N HIS A 975 5.89 21.71 1.13
CA HIS A 975 5.90 21.50 2.56
C HIS A 975 5.12 22.58 3.31
N ALA A 976 5.28 23.85 2.95
CA ALA A 976 4.48 24.95 3.52
C ALA A 976 2.99 24.82 3.22
N ARG A 977 2.62 24.42 1.99
CA ARG A 977 1.23 24.11 1.59
C ARG A 977 0.63 22.98 2.40
N HIS A 978 1.33 21.86 2.56
CA HIS A 978 0.83 20.74 3.38
C HIS A 978 0.63 21.13 4.85
N ARG A 979 1.35 22.15 5.33
CA ARG A 979 1.16 22.71 6.67
C ARG A 979 0.05 23.74 6.75
N ALA A 980 -0.22 24.49 5.68
CA ALA A 980 -1.41 25.32 5.61
C ALA A 980 -2.65 24.42 5.69
N ARG A 981 -3.50 24.63 6.70
CA ARG A 981 -4.76 23.89 6.82
C ARG A 981 -5.60 24.11 5.57
N ARG A 982 -6.48 23.16 5.23
CA ARG A 982 -7.50 23.36 4.18
C ARG A 982 -8.20 24.71 4.38
N PHE A 983 -8.64 25.31 3.30
CA PHE A 983 -9.24 26.64 3.35
C PHE A 983 -10.43 26.69 4.33
N GLU A 984 -10.24 27.41 5.44
CA GLU A 984 -11.22 27.62 6.52
C GLU A 984 -11.58 29.12 6.62
N ARG A 985 -11.75 29.81 5.48
CA ARG A 985 -12.13 31.24 5.33
C ARG A 985 -11.01 32.28 5.45
N HIS A 986 -9.78 31.89 5.75
CA HIS A 986 -8.65 32.81 5.84
C HIS A 986 -7.65 32.61 4.71
N THR A 987 -7.08 33.72 4.27
CA THR A 987 -5.96 33.79 3.33
C THR A 987 -4.66 33.96 4.09
N PHE A 988 -3.57 33.46 3.52
CA PHE A 988 -2.25 33.53 4.14
C PHE A 988 -1.18 33.97 3.14
N LEU A 989 -0.10 34.51 3.69
CA LEU A 989 1.09 34.92 2.96
C LEU A 989 2.32 34.24 3.58
N GLY A 990 3.09 33.56 2.75
CA GLY A 990 4.36 32.95 3.10
C GLY A 990 5.47 33.42 2.18
N LEU A 991 6.71 33.06 2.55
CA LEU A 991 7.91 33.35 1.79
C LEU A 991 8.71 32.07 1.57
N VAL A 992 9.46 32.01 0.48
CA VAL A 992 10.53 31.03 0.28
C VAL A 992 11.85 31.79 0.21
N LEU A 993 12.78 31.39 1.06
CA LEU A 993 14.13 31.94 1.15
C LEU A 993 15.13 30.97 0.52
N VAL A 994 16.26 31.52 0.09
CA VAL A 994 17.41 30.79 -0.45
C VAL A 994 18.68 31.20 0.28
N ASP A 995 19.60 30.26 0.47
CA ASP A 995 20.94 30.55 1.01
C ASP A 995 21.80 31.35 0.02
N GLU A 996 22.91 31.92 0.49
CA GLU A 996 23.82 32.66 -0.39
C GLU A 996 24.45 31.80 -1.50
N GLY A 997 24.53 30.49 -1.30
CA GLY A 997 25.04 29.54 -2.29
C GLY A 997 24.03 29.11 -3.36
N GLY A 998 22.74 29.39 -3.20
CA GLY A 998 21.70 28.95 -4.14
C GLY A 998 21.37 27.45 -4.06
N THR A 999 21.69 26.78 -2.96
CA THR A 999 21.62 25.32 -2.81
C THR A 999 20.62 24.85 -1.75
N LEU A 1000 20.24 25.70 -0.82
CA LEU A 1000 19.34 25.39 0.31
C LEU A 1000 18.18 26.37 0.35
N TYR A 1001 16.98 25.84 0.58
CA TYR A 1001 15.74 26.60 0.55
C TYR A 1001 14.94 26.39 1.84
N ALA A 1002 14.35 27.45 2.37
CA ALA A 1002 13.51 27.41 3.56
C ALA A 1002 12.21 28.15 3.31
N ALA A 1003 11.07 27.52 3.64
CA ALA A 1003 9.78 28.20 3.57
C ALA A 1003 9.38 28.76 4.94
N ALA A 1004 8.93 30.00 4.97
CA ALA A 1004 8.34 30.62 6.15
C ALA A 1004 6.96 30.02 6.44
N GLU A 1005 6.60 29.90 7.72
CA GLU A 1005 5.25 29.50 8.09
C GLU A 1005 4.22 30.55 7.61
N PRO A 1006 3.10 30.12 7.01
CA PRO A 1006 2.11 31.04 6.45
C PRO A 1006 1.51 31.96 7.53
N LEU A 1007 1.56 33.26 7.31
CA LEU A 1007 0.97 34.26 8.19
C LEU A 1007 -0.40 34.67 7.65
N LYS A 1008 -1.41 34.79 8.53
CA LYS A 1008 -2.75 35.22 8.14
C LYS A 1008 -2.66 36.61 7.51
N ASP A 1009 -3.17 36.75 6.30
CA ASP A 1009 -2.99 37.93 5.48
C ASP A 1009 -4.34 38.38 4.89
N GLU A 1010 -4.69 39.65 5.08
CA GLU A 1010 -5.97 40.25 4.64
C GLU A 1010 -5.79 41.12 3.37
N GLY A 1011 -4.74 40.87 2.58
CA GLY A 1011 -4.50 41.55 1.30
C GLY A 1011 -3.65 42.82 1.43
N ILE A 1012 -3.97 43.84 0.63
CA ILE A 1012 -3.18 45.08 0.50
C ILE A 1012 -3.16 45.88 1.82
N GLU A 1013 -4.26 45.88 2.57
CA GLU A 1013 -4.40 46.61 3.84
C GLU A 1013 -3.77 45.87 5.05
N SER A 1014 -3.28 44.65 4.82
CA SER A 1014 -2.66 43.82 5.85
C SER A 1014 -1.34 44.45 6.35
N PRO A 1015 -1.02 44.34 7.65
CA PRO A 1015 0.30 44.69 8.16
C PRO A 1015 1.37 43.62 7.86
N VAL A 1016 0.98 42.45 7.36
CA VAL A 1016 1.89 41.31 7.11
C VAL A 1016 2.90 41.60 6.00
N PRO A 1017 2.54 42.18 4.84
CA PRO A 1017 3.51 42.56 3.83
C PRO A 1017 4.60 43.49 4.39
N GLN A 1018 4.26 44.44 5.27
CA GLN A 1018 5.24 45.34 5.89
C GLN A 1018 6.25 44.60 6.78
N ARG A 1019 5.83 43.48 7.37
CA ARG A 1019 6.69 42.61 8.18
C ARG A 1019 7.58 41.69 7.32
N LEU A 1020 7.07 41.27 6.16
CA LEU A 1020 7.69 40.26 5.30
C LEU A 1020 8.56 40.83 4.18
N PHE A 1021 8.33 42.07 3.74
CA PHE A 1021 9.06 42.70 2.64
C PHE A 1021 9.71 44.01 3.10
N LEU A 1022 10.80 44.39 2.43
CA LEU A 1022 11.43 45.68 2.63
C LEU A 1022 10.81 46.69 1.64
N TYR A 1023 9.79 47.45 2.06
CA TYR A 1023 9.22 48.51 1.24
C TYR A 1023 8.78 49.71 2.08
N GLU A 1024 8.87 50.91 1.50
CA GLU A 1024 8.54 52.16 2.19
C GLU A 1024 7.03 52.27 2.43
N ALA A 1025 6.63 52.38 3.70
CA ALA A 1025 5.32 52.91 4.03
C ALA A 1025 5.29 54.39 3.66
N THR A 1026 4.15 54.87 3.15
CA THR A 1026 3.83 56.28 2.86
C THR A 1026 4.61 57.28 3.72
N LEU A 1027 5.10 58.37 3.11
CA LEU A 1027 5.99 59.47 3.59
C LEU A 1027 5.84 59.98 5.05
N LEU A 1028 4.87 59.52 5.83
CA LEU A 1028 4.53 59.91 7.20
C LEU A 1028 4.87 58.85 8.28
N GLY A 1029 5.40 57.67 7.91
CA GLY A 1029 5.74 56.58 8.85
C GLY A 1029 7.25 56.46 9.17
N PRO A 1030 7.64 55.87 10.32
CA PRO A 1030 9.03 55.52 10.57
C PRO A 1030 9.54 54.52 9.52
N SER A 1031 10.83 54.58 9.17
CA SER A 1031 11.45 53.71 8.17
C SER A 1031 11.11 52.23 8.41
N PRO A 1032 10.80 51.45 7.36
CA PRO A 1032 10.41 50.05 7.50
C PRO A 1032 11.54 49.25 8.15
N ARG A 1033 11.21 48.40 9.12
CA ARG A 1033 12.20 47.51 9.77
C ARG A 1033 12.60 46.42 8.78
N LYS A 1034 13.90 46.13 8.68
CA LYS A 1034 14.40 45.02 7.87
C LYS A 1034 13.75 43.70 8.32
N PRO A 1035 13.17 42.91 7.39
CA PRO A 1035 12.65 41.59 7.73
C PRO A 1035 13.71 40.72 8.40
N ALA A 1036 13.35 40.03 9.48
CA ALA A 1036 14.25 39.21 10.28
C ALA A 1036 14.47 37.83 9.64
N TYR A 1037 15.08 37.81 8.45
CA TYR A 1037 15.48 36.56 7.80
C TYR A 1037 16.66 35.91 8.55
N PRO A 1038 16.80 34.57 8.47
CA PRO A 1038 17.96 33.88 8.99
C PRO A 1038 19.27 34.41 8.36
N GLU A 1039 20.35 34.36 9.14
CA GLU A 1039 21.67 34.77 8.64
C GLU A 1039 22.08 33.92 7.43
N GLY A 1040 22.59 34.58 6.38
CA GLY A 1040 22.96 33.90 5.12
C GLY A 1040 21.78 33.55 4.21
N PHE A 1041 20.55 33.92 4.54
CA PHE A 1041 19.37 33.70 3.68
C PHE A 1041 18.80 34.99 3.10
N LYS A 1042 18.32 34.90 1.86
CA LYS A 1042 17.71 36.00 1.10
C LYS A 1042 16.35 35.58 0.56
N LEU A 1043 15.46 36.55 0.36
CA LEU A 1043 14.15 36.31 -0.22
C LEU A 1043 14.28 35.85 -1.68
N LEU A 1044 13.57 34.78 -2.04
CA LEU A 1044 13.51 34.26 -3.41
C LEU A 1044 12.10 34.36 -4.01
N ALA A 1045 11.08 33.96 -3.25
CA ALA A 1045 9.71 33.89 -3.75
C ALA A 1045 8.68 34.19 -2.65
N ALA A 1046 7.50 34.63 -3.07
CA ALA A 1046 6.34 34.77 -2.20
C ALA A 1046 5.35 33.62 -2.46
N HIS A 1047 4.62 33.21 -1.43
CA HIS A 1047 3.62 32.14 -1.50
C HIS A 1047 2.27 32.69 -1.03
N LEU A 1048 1.33 32.81 -1.97
CA LEU A 1048 -0.02 33.28 -1.73
C LEU A 1048 -0.93 32.07 -1.49
N PHE A 1049 -1.55 32.00 -0.30
CA PHE A 1049 -2.45 30.90 0.07
C PHE A 1049 -3.89 31.36 0.03
N TYR A 1050 -4.71 30.63 -0.73
CA TYR A 1050 -6.17 30.72 -0.79
C TYR A 1050 -6.74 32.05 -1.30
N LYS A 1051 -5.87 32.89 -1.86
CA LYS A 1051 -6.23 34.16 -2.50
C LYS A 1051 -7.05 33.90 -3.76
N ALA A 1052 -8.12 34.66 -3.93
CA ALA A 1052 -9.03 34.48 -5.06
C ALA A 1052 -9.70 35.82 -5.43
N MET A 1053 -10.12 35.97 -6.69
CA MET A 1053 -10.87 37.14 -7.18
C MET A 1053 -12.20 37.35 -6.47
N GLY A 1054 -12.80 36.28 -5.95
CA GLY A 1054 -14.15 36.32 -5.39
C GLY A 1054 -15.19 35.86 -6.40
N ASN A 1055 -16.45 36.16 -6.16
CA ASN A 1055 -17.55 35.73 -7.02
C ASN A 1055 -18.46 36.94 -7.33
N SER A 1056 -18.63 37.27 -8.61
CA SER A 1056 -19.54 38.29 -9.09
C SER A 1056 -20.71 37.66 -9.86
N ARG A 1057 -21.94 38.06 -9.52
CA ARG A 1057 -23.15 37.60 -10.21
C ARG A 1057 -23.23 38.05 -11.66
N GLU A 1058 -22.43 39.04 -12.05
CA GLU A 1058 -22.36 39.58 -13.41
C GLU A 1058 -21.46 38.77 -14.33
N TRP A 1059 -20.60 37.90 -13.78
CA TRP A 1059 -19.72 37.04 -14.55
C TRP A 1059 -20.45 35.82 -15.11
N ALA A 1060 -19.98 35.34 -16.27
CA ALA A 1060 -20.42 34.05 -16.81
C ALA A 1060 -20.07 32.91 -15.84
N PRO A 1061 -20.78 31.76 -15.87
CA PRO A 1061 -20.53 30.65 -14.96
C PRO A 1061 -19.06 30.16 -14.93
N ALA A 1062 -18.39 30.15 -16.09
CA ALA A 1062 -16.97 29.80 -16.19
C ALA A 1062 -16.05 30.81 -15.49
N ASP A 1063 -16.34 32.10 -15.61
CA ASP A 1063 -15.61 33.18 -14.94
C ASP A 1063 -15.86 33.19 -13.41
N GLN A 1064 -17.08 32.88 -12.97
CA GLN A 1064 -17.39 32.69 -11.55
C GLN A 1064 -16.57 31.54 -10.94
N GLN A 1065 -16.49 30.42 -11.65
CA GLN A 1065 -15.70 29.27 -11.22
C GLN A 1065 -14.21 29.62 -11.16
N LEU A 1066 -13.65 30.28 -12.19
CA LEU A 1066 -12.26 30.72 -12.19
C LEU A 1066 -11.97 31.74 -11.08
N GLY A 1067 -12.91 32.65 -10.80
CA GLY A 1067 -12.78 33.67 -9.75
C GLY A 1067 -12.64 33.09 -8.33
N GLU A 1068 -13.15 31.88 -8.10
CA GLU A 1068 -12.97 31.14 -6.85
C GLU A 1068 -11.65 30.34 -6.78
N HIS A 1069 -10.99 30.12 -7.92
CA HIS A 1069 -9.82 29.24 -8.07
C HIS A 1069 -8.51 29.95 -8.48
N PHE A 1070 -8.54 31.26 -8.73
CA PHE A 1070 -7.37 32.03 -9.14
C PHE A 1070 -7.33 33.45 -8.53
N VAL A 1071 -6.12 33.96 -8.34
CA VAL A 1071 -5.84 35.24 -7.65
C VAL A 1071 -6.22 36.46 -8.48
N ALA A 1072 -6.65 37.54 -7.82
CA ALA A 1072 -6.98 38.81 -8.45
C ALA A 1072 -5.77 39.54 -9.04
N ARG A 1073 -6.02 40.35 -10.08
CA ARG A 1073 -5.01 41.19 -10.73
C ARG A 1073 -4.31 42.10 -9.74
N ASP A 1074 -5.08 42.86 -8.98
CA ASP A 1074 -4.56 43.89 -8.08
C ASP A 1074 -3.74 43.27 -6.94
N GLU A 1075 -4.19 42.13 -6.41
CA GLU A 1075 -3.44 41.38 -5.41
C GLU A 1075 -2.12 40.84 -5.97
N LEU A 1076 -2.14 40.14 -7.11
CA LEU A 1076 -0.92 39.58 -7.70
C LEU A 1076 0.06 40.69 -8.09
N GLY A 1077 -0.44 41.80 -8.65
CA GLY A 1077 0.33 42.98 -9.01
C GLY A 1077 0.97 43.67 -7.81
N PHE A 1078 0.27 43.78 -6.69
CA PHE A 1078 0.81 44.33 -5.45
C PHE A 1078 2.03 43.52 -4.97
N TYR A 1079 1.92 42.20 -4.82
CA TYR A 1079 3.05 41.38 -4.36
C TYR A 1079 4.19 41.28 -5.38
N ARG A 1080 3.86 41.29 -6.69
CA ARG A 1080 4.84 41.41 -7.78
C ARG A 1080 5.71 42.65 -7.63
N ASN A 1081 5.08 43.80 -7.38
CA ASN A 1081 5.81 45.05 -7.21
C ASN A 1081 6.66 45.05 -5.94
N LEU A 1082 6.23 44.40 -4.85
CA LEU A 1082 7.04 44.24 -3.64
C LEU A 1082 8.32 43.43 -3.89
N LEU A 1083 8.26 42.33 -4.66
CA LEU A 1083 9.46 41.56 -5.02
C LEU A 1083 10.41 42.37 -5.94
N LYS A 1084 9.85 43.17 -6.84
CA LYS A 1084 10.61 44.05 -7.74
C LYS A 1084 11.34 45.16 -6.98
N VAL A 1085 10.63 45.91 -6.11
CA VAL A 1085 11.20 46.96 -5.25
C VAL A 1085 12.23 46.38 -4.28
N GLY A 1086 12.00 45.17 -3.77
CA GLY A 1086 12.94 44.44 -2.93
C GLY A 1086 14.21 43.96 -3.65
N GLY A 1087 14.34 44.17 -4.97
CA GLY A 1087 15.52 43.83 -5.76
C GLY A 1087 15.79 42.33 -5.92
N VAL A 1088 14.75 41.49 -5.81
CA VAL A 1088 14.89 40.03 -5.91
C VAL A 1088 15.05 39.61 -7.37
N LYS A 1089 16.26 39.17 -7.73
CA LYS A 1089 16.55 38.68 -9.09
C LYS A 1089 15.93 37.30 -9.31
N GLY A 1090 15.20 37.13 -10.41
CA GLY A 1090 14.54 35.85 -10.75
C GLY A 1090 13.40 35.48 -9.80
N ALA A 1091 12.75 36.47 -9.19
CA ALA A 1091 11.64 36.28 -8.28
C ALA A 1091 10.47 35.54 -8.94
N PHE A 1092 9.76 34.71 -8.19
CA PHE A 1092 8.54 34.04 -8.64
C PHE A 1092 7.55 33.88 -7.49
N PHE A 1093 6.34 33.41 -7.82
CA PHE A 1093 5.23 33.26 -6.91
C PHE A 1093 4.75 31.82 -6.88
N TYR A 1094 4.38 31.35 -5.69
CA TYR A 1094 3.53 30.18 -5.54
C TYR A 1094 2.11 30.61 -5.21
N LEU A 1095 1.13 29.97 -5.84
CA LEU A 1095 -0.30 30.17 -5.59
C LEU A 1095 -0.87 28.84 -5.12
N SER A 1096 -1.32 28.77 -3.87
CA SER A 1096 -2.09 27.62 -3.39
C SER A 1096 -3.58 27.95 -3.46
N THR A 1097 -4.30 27.21 -4.30
CA THR A 1097 -5.74 27.45 -4.53
C THR A 1097 -6.57 26.95 -3.35
N ARG A 1098 -7.83 27.37 -3.29
CA ARG A 1098 -8.79 26.96 -2.24
C ARG A 1098 -9.11 25.46 -2.25
N GLN A 1099 -9.08 24.82 -3.41
CA GLN A 1099 -9.30 23.37 -3.56
C GLN A 1099 -8.01 22.56 -3.43
N GLY A 1100 -6.87 23.22 -3.53
CA GLY A 1100 -5.60 22.69 -3.12
C GLY A 1100 -4.56 22.63 -4.22
N ALA A 1101 -4.77 23.00 -5.46
CA ALA A 1101 -3.70 23.05 -6.45
C ALA A 1101 -2.53 23.96 -6.01
N LEU A 1102 -1.33 23.65 -6.51
CA LEU A 1102 -0.13 24.48 -6.36
C LEU A 1102 0.30 24.97 -7.74
N LEU A 1103 0.24 26.28 -7.95
CA LEU A 1103 0.67 26.93 -9.18
C LEU A 1103 1.95 27.72 -8.92
N LYS A 1104 2.81 27.84 -9.94
CA LYS A 1104 4.01 28.66 -9.93
C LYS A 1104 3.91 29.70 -11.03
N TYR A 1105 3.99 30.97 -10.66
CA TYR A 1105 4.00 32.09 -11.60
C TYR A 1105 5.36 32.76 -11.61
N VAL A 1106 6.00 32.80 -12.78
CA VAL A 1106 7.31 33.46 -12.99
C VAL A 1106 7.09 34.74 -13.79
N PRO A 1107 7.19 35.93 -13.16
CA PRO A 1107 7.16 37.21 -13.85
C PRO A 1107 8.40 37.40 -14.72
N ARG A 1108 8.25 37.99 -15.91
CA ARG A 1108 9.35 38.30 -16.84
C ARG A 1108 9.82 39.75 -16.74
N PHE A 1109 9.01 40.62 -16.13
CA PHE A 1109 9.23 42.06 -15.99
C PHE A 1109 9.43 42.80 -17.33
N TYR A 1110 8.79 42.32 -18.39
CA TYR A 1110 8.78 42.99 -19.69
C TYR A 1110 7.76 44.13 -19.73
N PRO A 1111 7.93 45.13 -20.62
CA PRO A 1111 7.00 46.27 -20.72
C PRO A 1111 5.53 45.85 -20.90
N GLN A 1112 5.26 44.83 -21.70
CA GLN A 1112 3.90 44.31 -21.91
C GLN A 1112 3.26 43.72 -20.64
N GLU A 1113 4.08 43.10 -19.78
CA GLU A 1113 3.64 42.59 -18.48
C GLU A 1113 3.51 43.74 -17.47
N GLU A 1114 4.37 44.77 -17.53
CA GLU A 1114 4.21 45.98 -16.73
C GLU A 1114 2.90 46.70 -17.07
N ASP A 1115 2.56 46.85 -18.35
CA ASP A 1115 1.30 47.45 -18.80
C ASP A 1115 0.08 46.70 -18.25
N LEU A 1116 0.16 45.36 -18.16
CA LEU A 1116 -0.89 44.50 -17.57
C LEU A 1116 -1.17 44.84 -16.10
N PHE A 1117 -0.15 45.25 -15.34
CA PHE A 1117 -0.24 45.57 -13.91
C PHE A 1117 -0.27 47.08 -13.59
N THR A 1118 -0.03 47.97 -14.56
CA THR A 1118 0.08 49.43 -14.37
C THR A 1118 -1.09 50.23 -14.94
N GLY A 1119 -1.96 49.62 -15.75
CA GLY A 1119 -3.17 50.26 -16.29
C GLY A 1119 -4.13 50.74 -15.19
N GLN A 1120 -4.19 52.07 -15.00
CA GLN A 1120 -4.99 52.82 -14.02
C GLN A 1120 -4.73 52.50 -12.53
N LEU A 1121 -3.83 53.29 -11.92
CA LEU A 1121 -3.73 53.59 -10.47
C LEU A 1121 -4.73 52.84 -9.57
N PHE A 1122 -4.40 51.61 -9.15
CA PHE A 1122 -4.90 50.84 -7.99
C PHE A 1122 -6.43 50.79 -7.67
N PHE A 1123 -7.31 51.45 -8.43
CA PHE A 1123 -8.70 51.75 -8.05
C PHE A 1123 -9.68 51.91 -9.24
N GLY A 1124 -9.31 51.54 -10.47
CA GLY A 1124 -10.21 51.55 -11.64
C GLY A 1124 -10.98 50.21 -11.82
N PRO A 1125 -12.14 50.18 -12.49
CA PRO A 1125 -12.87 48.93 -12.74
C PRO A 1125 -12.03 47.95 -13.58
N ASP A 1126 -12.13 46.66 -13.27
CA ASP A 1126 -11.42 45.60 -14.00
C ASP A 1126 -11.89 45.54 -15.46
N GLU A 1127 -11.04 45.97 -16.41
CA GLU A 1127 -11.32 45.86 -17.86
C GLU A 1127 -11.33 44.40 -18.36
N TYR A 1128 -10.84 43.45 -17.56
CA TYR A 1128 -10.71 42.04 -17.96
C TYR A 1128 -11.68 41.14 -17.20
N THR A 1129 -12.44 40.32 -17.93
CA THR A 1129 -13.09 39.13 -17.36
C THR A 1129 -12.04 38.19 -16.74
N PRO A 1130 -12.37 37.39 -15.71
CA PRO A 1130 -11.43 36.43 -15.10
C PRO A 1130 -10.68 35.55 -16.12
N THR A 1131 -11.36 35.10 -17.18
CA THR A 1131 -10.76 34.29 -18.26
C THR A 1131 -9.73 35.07 -19.07
N ALA A 1132 -10.04 36.32 -19.42
CA ALA A 1132 -9.12 37.21 -20.12
C ALA A 1132 -7.89 37.54 -19.24
N TRP A 1133 -8.10 37.73 -17.94
CA TRP A 1133 -7.01 37.93 -16.96
C TRP A 1133 -6.06 36.73 -16.92
N LEU A 1134 -6.58 35.51 -16.75
CA LEU A 1134 -5.76 34.29 -16.75
C LEU A 1134 -4.99 34.12 -18.06
N ALA A 1135 -5.63 34.39 -19.19
CA ALA A 1135 -5.00 34.30 -20.51
C ALA A 1135 -3.79 35.23 -20.61
N ARG A 1136 -3.92 36.50 -20.21
CA ARG A 1136 -2.80 37.47 -20.22
C ARG A 1136 -1.67 37.06 -19.28
N VAL A 1137 -1.98 36.61 -18.07
CA VAL A 1137 -0.96 36.12 -17.11
C VAL A 1137 -0.15 34.97 -17.70
N ALA A 1138 -0.82 34.05 -18.41
CA ALA A 1138 -0.18 32.89 -19.04
C ALA A 1138 0.63 33.25 -20.29
N THR A 1139 0.20 34.27 -21.06
CA THR A 1139 0.88 34.71 -22.29
C THR A 1139 2.06 35.63 -22.01
N ASP A 1140 1.90 36.61 -21.11
CA ASP A 1140 2.90 37.65 -20.85
C ASP A 1140 3.94 37.20 -19.79
N GLY A 1141 3.56 36.28 -18.91
CA GLY A 1141 4.45 35.63 -17.93
C GLY A 1141 4.60 34.12 -18.18
N VAL A 1142 4.89 33.35 -17.13
CA VAL A 1142 4.86 31.88 -17.18
C VAL A 1142 4.08 31.35 -15.97
N LEU A 1143 2.94 30.72 -16.22
CA LEU A 1143 2.15 30.05 -15.18
C LEU A 1143 2.28 28.53 -15.34
N ASP A 1144 2.73 27.85 -14.30
CA ASP A 1144 2.98 26.41 -14.29
C ASP A 1144 2.16 25.73 -13.19
N VAL A 1145 1.41 24.68 -13.55
CA VAL A 1145 0.62 23.89 -12.61
C VAL A 1145 1.52 22.78 -12.05
N LEU A 1146 2.00 22.95 -10.82
CA LEU A 1146 2.91 21.98 -10.18
C LEU A 1146 2.16 20.79 -9.59
N ASP A 1147 1.08 21.06 -8.85
CA ASP A 1147 0.21 20.03 -8.26
C ASP A 1147 -1.24 20.32 -8.66
N PRO A 1148 -1.94 19.37 -9.31
CA PRO A 1148 -3.31 19.57 -9.78
C PRO A 1148 -4.35 19.42 -8.66
N ASP A 1149 -5.57 19.90 -8.90
CA ASP A 1149 -6.77 19.66 -8.09
C ASP A 1149 -8.00 19.39 -9.00
N ASP A 1150 -9.21 19.40 -8.44
CA ASP A 1150 -10.44 19.12 -9.19
C ASP A 1150 -10.75 20.18 -10.27
N TYR A 1151 -10.19 21.39 -10.16
CA TYR A 1151 -10.32 22.45 -11.16
C TYR A 1151 -9.10 22.52 -12.10
N TRP A 1152 -7.90 22.60 -11.53
CA TRP A 1152 -6.63 22.57 -12.26
C TRP A 1152 -6.23 21.13 -12.52
N THR A 1153 -6.90 20.48 -13.48
CA THR A 1153 -6.80 19.01 -13.64
C THR A 1153 -5.51 18.53 -14.33
N ARG A 1154 -4.71 19.42 -14.92
CA ARG A 1154 -3.50 19.07 -15.70
C ARG A 1154 -2.28 19.82 -15.20
N LYS A 1155 -1.17 19.10 -15.04
CA LYS A 1155 0.14 19.66 -14.69
C LYS A 1155 0.83 20.30 -15.90
N GLY A 1156 1.79 21.17 -15.62
CA GLY A 1156 2.67 21.79 -16.59
C GLY A 1156 2.33 23.24 -16.91
N VAL A 1157 3.12 23.81 -17.82
CA VAL A 1157 3.03 25.22 -18.20
C VAL A 1157 1.73 25.48 -18.97
N LEU A 1158 0.94 26.41 -18.47
CA LEU A 1158 -0.25 26.90 -19.16
C LEU A 1158 0.17 27.70 -20.39
N LYS A 1159 -0.19 27.24 -21.59
CA LYS A 1159 -0.03 28.01 -22.83
C LYS A 1159 -1.39 28.48 -23.32
N VAL A 1160 -1.54 29.76 -23.61
CA VAL A 1160 -2.80 30.31 -24.15
C VAL A 1160 -2.53 30.95 -25.50
N SER A 1161 -3.22 30.49 -26.54
CA SER A 1161 -3.18 31.09 -27.87
C SER A 1161 -4.16 32.27 -27.92
N TRP A 1162 -3.65 33.48 -27.72
CA TRP A 1162 -4.44 34.71 -27.81
C TRP A 1162 -4.38 35.26 -29.24
N LYS A 1163 -5.51 35.24 -29.96
CA LYS A 1163 -5.72 36.00 -31.18
C LYS A 1163 -6.96 36.88 -30.98
N LEU A 1164 -6.79 38.20 -31.04
CA LEU A 1164 -7.92 39.13 -31.20
C LEU A 1164 -8.53 38.90 -32.60
N SER A 1165 -9.57 38.09 -32.70
CA SER A 1165 -10.53 38.21 -33.80
C SER A 1165 -11.58 39.24 -33.40
N VAL A 1166 -12.00 40.07 -34.34
CA VAL A 1166 -12.89 41.22 -34.09
C VAL A 1166 -14.28 40.78 -33.57
N ASP A 1167 -14.60 39.48 -33.60
CA ASP A 1167 -15.92 38.93 -33.25
C ASP A 1167 -15.93 37.74 -32.26
N GLU A 1168 -14.81 37.32 -31.64
CA GLU A 1168 -14.83 36.29 -30.58
C GLU A 1168 -14.18 36.77 -29.26
N GLN A 1169 -14.96 36.78 -28.17
CA GLN A 1169 -14.55 37.28 -26.86
C GLN A 1169 -13.89 36.24 -25.94
N SER A 1170 -13.60 35.02 -26.40
CA SER A 1170 -12.98 33.98 -25.54
C SER A 1170 -12.02 33.06 -26.30
N PRO A 1171 -10.71 33.10 -26.02
CA PRO A 1171 -9.74 32.20 -26.63
C PRO A 1171 -9.81 30.78 -26.02
N PRO A 1172 -9.51 29.72 -26.78
CA PRO A 1172 -9.36 28.38 -26.22
C PRO A 1172 -8.12 28.30 -25.33
N ILE A 1173 -8.32 28.03 -24.03
CA ILE A 1173 -7.23 27.75 -23.08
C ILE A 1173 -6.80 26.28 -23.29
N GLN A 1174 -5.55 26.05 -23.71
CA GLN A 1174 -4.97 24.71 -23.82
C GLN A 1174 -3.71 24.60 -22.97
N VAL A 1175 -3.77 23.90 -21.83
CA VAL A 1175 -2.56 23.49 -21.12
C VAL A 1175 -1.77 22.55 -22.04
N GLN A 1176 -0.64 23.01 -22.57
CA GLN A 1176 0.28 22.20 -23.37
C GLN A 1176 1.46 21.78 -22.51
N PRO A 1177 1.81 20.48 -22.46
CA PRO A 1177 3.01 20.04 -21.76
C PRO A 1177 4.26 20.69 -22.39
N THR A 1178 5.28 20.90 -21.55
CA THR A 1178 6.56 21.48 -21.97
C THR A 1178 7.25 20.55 -22.97
N HIS A 1179 7.11 20.83 -24.27
CA HIS A 1179 8.13 20.40 -25.23
C HIS A 1179 9.47 21.02 -24.83
N PRO A 1180 10.60 20.29 -24.87
CA PRO A 1180 11.91 20.91 -24.73
C PRO A 1180 12.07 21.89 -25.88
N GLY A 1181 12.07 23.18 -25.56
CA GLY A 1181 12.49 24.21 -26.50
C GLY A 1181 13.94 23.96 -26.85
N LYS A 1182 14.22 23.84 -28.15
CA LYS A 1182 15.55 24.18 -28.68
C LYS A 1182 15.85 25.64 -28.32
N ASP A 1183 17.09 25.86 -27.92
CA ASP A 1183 17.83 27.13 -27.90
C ASP A 1183 17.30 28.23 -26.95
N GLU A 1184 18.07 28.45 -25.88
CA GLU A 1184 18.71 29.71 -25.46
C GLU A 1184 19.04 29.63 -23.95
N PHE A 1185 20.24 29.14 -23.63
CA PHE A 1185 21.28 29.74 -22.76
C PHE A 1185 22.48 28.80 -22.64
#